data_AF-Q0C412-F1
#
_entry.id   AF-Q0C412-F1
#
_cell.length_a   1.000
_cell.length_b   1.000
_cell.length_c   1.000
_cell.angle_alpha   90.00
_cell.angle_beta   90.00
_cell.angle_gamma   90.00
#
_symmetry.space_group_name_H-M   'P 1'
#
loop_
_entity.id
_entity.type
_entity.pdbx_description
1 polymer ?
#
loop_
_entity_poly.entity_id
_entity_poly.type
_entity_poly.pdbx_seq_one_letter_code
_entity_poly.pdbx_strand_id
1 'polypeptide(L)'
;MRIVIDMQGAQSASRLRGIGNYTRSLVASLANQAKQHELILCVNGMLAEGADDIRKQFGPILGNDHILEWRGLPEVVGWSPERSIRRRASEIMRERFLQSLSGDCLLVSSHFEGFVDDAVTSIGHTSSSQPCSVIAYDLIPALNRAVYLRDPVYRAFYEDKLEQFSRADQFLCISESTREEVISVIKPPESKLNVIHAGVGAAFENVRRQDALQGAGRRLGKYILYPGGLDERKNLRRLIEAFSFLPHSVQREYKILILGHIEPADKEKIFRWASDSNLSIDRIVTVGFVPEAALVSFYTCAKLVVFPSLHEGFGLPLLEAMKCETPVIGADAPGIREIAAVSPGLFDPHDTAALASMMKKALLDEGFRAELNAAGKQTLEKYSWSNSAQRTLEALTCLDRPLRVAQITTKRPSLAYISPLPPERTGIADYSAELIPALSQHYDIVCVVEQPDAASTDLAGGLRVISTKDFSANAQSYDRILYHFGNSPFHTHMFDLLRRYPGVVVLHDQFFGSFLRHAENHLGWSYGFWRALYSSHGWTPVISRAQISDDAAINSWPASREIISRALGIITHSQTARHIAEEIYGEAYGSRWRKVNFPKAALSCEASVRSSKQRKFRISTFGFIDDVKCPIELVESWALSPMSKRNDCELIFIGENEGGEFGRRLNGRIADLGLEQSVRITGFVDATSYREALRNTDVAIQLRKVTRGETSAAVFDCLAAGIPLVVNKLGAMNELPEDIVLQTPEVVTPEHLSEVLTQLWQSPDQRKELGKKAAEYIEKCHSPAFVADEMKSALESFYAGNGRMYGLTLKDLQKYTGSLASDFPDALREIAFSSAINHRMLSHQKTLYVDISAIVATKKLTGVERTSRSILDQLLRSPPPGFRVEPVFATTHQTYRTASVYVCAEYGIPGGCITESEIHPNPGDVLFILDWQPEISKAHRAERARLKSKGVRIIFFVYDLLPIVSPQWFPDFVHTAQSEWMYCIAESDGAICISRAVAHDLQRELADTKYGISQEFSIGWSHLGSDIPHAVENWEHSDSNEQPFVLMVGTVEPRKGHQKVLDALQHAWAKGETMRLVVVGGAGWMVDGLIARLTHLAKTESRFTWLQHADDKQLVSLYQACQGLIMASEGEGFGLPIIEAARYNKPLLVRDIPVFREICGDYATYFVDDAPLPLANAMEGWFANISKGRPGQREGIPIISWLECSRTILSMIEDDRHPNWLERNPHSGEFSAHTVKAEL
;
A
#
# COMPACT_ATOMS: atom_id res chain seq x y z
N MET A 1 -1.75 23.51 0.80
CA MET A 1 -0.38 23.21 1.26
C MET A 1 -0.37 21.82 1.88
N ARG A 2 0.73 21.10 1.76
CA ARG A 2 1.01 19.85 2.46
C ARG A 2 1.81 20.13 3.73
N ILE A 3 1.20 19.89 4.89
CA ILE A 3 1.79 20.13 6.20
C ILE A 3 2.19 18.77 6.80
N VAL A 4 3.48 18.56 6.97
CA VAL A 4 4.02 17.34 7.61
C VAL A 4 4.19 17.62 9.10
N ILE A 5 3.62 16.78 9.96
CA ILE A 5 3.67 16.95 11.42
C ILE A 5 4.37 15.73 12.03
N ASP A 6 5.49 15.92 12.72
CA ASP A 6 6.11 14.88 13.54
C ASP A 6 5.34 14.75 14.86
N MET A 7 4.74 13.59 15.09
CA MET A 7 3.85 13.34 16.23
C MET A 7 4.56 12.76 17.46
N GLN A 8 5.90 12.71 17.51
CA GLN A 8 6.61 12.05 18.60
C GLN A 8 6.35 12.64 19.99
N GLY A 9 5.93 13.92 20.11
CA GLY A 9 5.48 14.48 21.39
C GLY A 9 4.24 13.78 21.99
N ALA A 10 3.46 13.09 21.14
CA ALA A 10 2.33 12.24 21.53
C ALA A 10 2.67 10.74 21.58
N GLN A 11 3.90 10.33 21.26
CA GLN A 11 4.34 8.91 21.30
C GLN A 11 5.34 8.59 22.41
N SER A 12 6.23 9.52 22.71
CA SER A 12 7.31 9.34 23.71
C SER A 12 6.76 9.24 25.13
N ALA A 13 7.62 9.19 26.14
CA ALA A 13 7.26 9.32 27.55
C ALA A 13 6.43 10.59 27.85
N SER A 14 6.49 11.60 26.97
CA SER A 14 5.63 12.80 27.01
C SER A 14 4.15 12.51 26.73
N ARG A 15 3.79 11.37 26.13
CA ARG A 15 2.41 10.99 25.78
C ARG A 15 1.46 10.99 26.99
N LEU A 16 1.98 10.75 28.19
CA LEU A 16 1.22 10.74 29.44
C LEU A 16 1.31 12.07 30.20
N ARG A 17 2.00 13.07 29.67
CA ARG A 17 2.25 14.35 30.32
C ARG A 17 1.60 15.49 29.53
N GLY A 18 1.82 16.73 29.99
CA GLY A 18 1.33 17.94 29.33
C GLY A 18 1.63 17.96 27.83
N ILE A 19 2.90 17.79 27.43
CA ILE A 19 3.34 17.83 26.02
C ILE A 19 2.53 16.89 25.11
N GLY A 20 2.21 15.67 25.56
CA GLY A 20 1.34 14.75 24.81
C GLY A 20 -0.07 15.31 24.60
N ASN A 21 -0.66 15.91 25.64
CA ASN A 21 -1.97 16.57 25.54
C ASN A 21 -1.94 17.81 24.64
N TYR A 22 -0.87 18.61 24.70
CA TYR A 22 -0.65 19.74 23.79
C TYR A 22 -0.64 19.27 22.34
N THR A 23 0.24 18.32 22.03
CA THR A 23 0.40 17.75 20.69
C THR A 23 -0.94 17.24 20.16
N ARG A 24 -1.63 16.37 20.93
CA ARG A 24 -2.91 15.78 20.49
C ARG A 24 -4.00 16.83 20.28
N SER A 25 -4.17 17.77 21.21
CA SER A 25 -5.26 18.73 21.16
C SER A 25 -5.09 19.80 20.09
N LEU A 26 -3.84 20.27 19.91
CA LEU A 26 -3.49 21.20 18.84
C LEU A 26 -3.69 20.55 17.48
N VAL A 27 -3.15 19.33 17.28
CA VAL A 27 -3.26 18.62 16.00
C VAL A 27 -4.71 18.23 15.70
N ALA A 28 -5.52 17.86 16.69
CA ALA A 28 -6.94 17.60 16.48
C ALA A 28 -7.70 18.86 16.03
N SER A 29 -7.35 20.02 16.59
CA SER A 29 -7.94 21.30 16.18
C SER A 29 -7.46 21.72 14.78
N LEU A 30 -6.19 21.50 14.45
CA LEU A 30 -5.65 21.70 13.10
C LEU A 30 -6.35 20.81 12.08
N ALA A 31 -6.51 19.51 12.35
CA ALA A 31 -7.19 18.57 11.46
C ALA A 31 -8.65 18.99 11.17
N ASN A 32 -9.35 19.56 12.16
CA ASN A 32 -10.71 20.03 12.00
C ASN A 32 -10.82 21.35 11.20
N GLN A 33 -9.85 22.27 11.36
CA GLN A 33 -9.88 23.60 10.75
C GLN A 33 -9.20 23.68 9.38
N ALA A 34 -8.13 22.93 9.17
CA ALA A 34 -7.27 23.04 7.99
C ALA A 34 -7.74 22.15 6.83
N LYS A 35 -9.06 22.05 6.59
CA LYS A 35 -9.66 21.16 5.57
C LYS A 35 -9.20 21.45 4.12
N GLN A 36 -8.70 22.65 3.86
CA GLN A 36 -8.11 23.07 2.57
C GLN A 36 -6.62 22.72 2.42
N HIS A 37 -6.01 22.14 3.46
CA HIS A 37 -4.62 21.70 3.48
C HIS A 37 -4.56 20.17 3.58
N GLU A 38 -3.50 19.58 3.07
CA GLU A 38 -3.20 18.16 3.26
C GLU A 38 -2.34 18.03 4.52
N LEU A 39 -2.85 17.35 5.56
CA LEU A 39 -2.12 17.11 6.79
C LEU A 39 -1.60 15.68 6.80
N ILE A 40 -0.29 15.53 6.98
CA ILE A 40 0.38 14.24 7.07
C ILE A 40 0.97 14.10 8.46
N LEU A 41 0.47 13.14 9.24
CA LEU A 41 0.98 12.83 10.57
C LEU A 41 2.07 11.77 10.46
N CYS A 42 3.28 12.08 10.94
CA CYS A 42 4.40 11.15 10.93
C CYS A 42 4.60 10.54 12.32
N VAL A 43 4.60 9.22 12.39
CA VAL A 43 4.79 8.45 13.62
C VAL A 43 6.07 7.61 13.57
N ASN A 44 6.78 7.53 14.68
CA ASN A 44 7.93 6.66 14.86
C ASN A 44 7.46 5.23 15.20
N GLY A 45 7.71 4.28 14.29
CA GLY A 45 7.33 2.87 14.41
C GLY A 45 8.10 2.09 15.49
N MET A 46 9.15 2.68 16.08
CA MET A 46 9.82 2.12 17.27
C MET A 46 8.97 2.34 18.54
N LEU A 47 8.01 3.27 18.50
CA LEU A 47 7.08 3.60 19.59
C LEU A 47 5.66 3.12 19.24
N ALA A 48 5.51 1.81 19.04
CA ALA A 48 4.30 1.19 18.48
C ALA A 48 3.01 1.54 19.24
N GLU A 49 3.02 1.49 20.58
CA GLU A 49 1.85 1.81 21.41
C GLU A 49 1.37 3.26 21.17
N GLY A 50 2.30 4.22 21.11
CA GLY A 50 1.95 5.61 20.82
C GLY A 50 1.50 5.81 19.38
N ALA A 51 2.05 5.05 18.43
CA ALA A 51 1.59 5.08 17.04
C ALA A 51 0.14 4.57 16.92
N ASP A 52 -0.20 3.49 17.62
CA ASP A 52 -1.55 2.92 17.63
C ASP A 52 -2.58 3.89 18.24
N ASP A 53 -2.24 4.56 19.35
CA ASP A 53 -3.09 5.58 19.97
C ASP A 53 -3.37 6.75 19.01
N ILE A 54 -2.35 7.22 18.30
CA ILE A 54 -2.51 8.26 17.27
C ILE A 54 -3.40 7.77 16.13
N ARG A 55 -3.20 6.54 15.63
CA ARG A 55 -4.05 6.00 14.55
C ARG A 55 -5.51 5.87 14.98
N LYS A 56 -5.78 5.37 16.20
CA LYS A 56 -7.14 5.31 16.75
C LYS A 56 -7.80 6.68 16.86
N GLN A 57 -7.05 7.69 17.28
CA GLN A 57 -7.58 9.04 17.47
C GLN A 57 -7.79 9.80 16.15
N PHE A 58 -6.82 9.74 15.24
CA PHE A 58 -6.77 10.59 14.05
C PHE A 58 -7.20 9.88 12.76
N GLY A 59 -7.18 8.55 12.72
CA GLY A 59 -7.62 7.74 11.58
C GLY A 59 -9.04 8.08 11.14
N PRO A 60 -10.03 8.18 12.05
CA PRO A 60 -11.40 8.59 11.70
C PRO A 60 -11.53 10.04 11.20
N ILE A 61 -10.53 10.90 11.46
CA ILE A 61 -10.57 12.34 11.12
C ILE A 61 -9.86 12.61 9.79
N LEU A 62 -8.69 11.99 9.58
CA LEU A 62 -7.80 12.26 8.44
C LEU A 62 -7.73 11.10 7.43
N GLY A 63 -8.14 9.89 7.81
CA GLY A 63 -7.84 8.65 7.09
C GLY A 63 -6.48 8.08 7.50
N ASN A 64 -6.36 6.74 7.55
CA ASN A 64 -5.10 6.07 7.91
C ASN A 64 -3.97 6.31 6.90
N ASP A 65 -4.30 6.60 5.64
CA ASP A 65 -3.34 6.89 4.56
C ASP A 65 -2.56 8.20 4.78
N HIS A 66 -3.06 9.07 5.67
CA HIS A 66 -2.43 10.32 6.08
C HIS A 66 -1.60 10.18 7.37
N ILE A 67 -1.56 8.99 7.97
CA ILE A 67 -0.75 8.69 9.16
C ILE A 67 0.38 7.75 8.77
N LEU A 68 1.56 8.32 8.53
CA LEU A 68 2.70 7.62 7.96
C LEU A 68 3.70 7.22 9.04
N GLU A 69 4.15 5.98 8.96
CA GLU A 69 5.13 5.42 9.89
C GLU A 69 6.53 5.47 9.29
N TRP A 70 7.51 5.87 10.09
CA TRP A 70 8.93 5.75 9.77
C TRP A 70 9.61 4.91 10.85
N ARG A 71 10.73 4.26 10.52
CA ARG A 71 11.49 3.44 11.46
C ARG A 71 12.98 3.76 11.41
N GLY A 72 13.60 3.89 12.58
CA GLY A 72 15.05 4.01 12.73
C GLY A 72 15.67 2.72 13.26
N LEU A 73 16.95 2.80 13.62
CA LEU A 73 17.60 1.78 14.46
C LEU A 73 17.03 1.85 15.88
N PRO A 74 16.67 0.70 16.49
CA PRO A 74 16.21 0.65 17.87
C PRO A 74 17.38 0.87 18.85
N GLU A 75 17.06 1.00 20.14
CA GLU A 75 18.02 1.18 21.23
C GLU A 75 18.82 2.49 21.09
N VAL A 76 18.10 3.61 21.05
CA VAL A 76 18.65 4.95 20.76
C VAL A 76 18.52 5.94 21.92
N VAL A 77 18.13 5.43 23.10
CA VAL A 77 17.95 6.18 24.34
C VAL A 77 19.12 7.12 24.66
N GLY A 78 18.78 8.34 25.08
CA GLY A 78 19.72 9.42 25.35
C GLY A 78 20.63 9.21 26.55
N TRP A 79 20.17 8.46 27.57
CA TRP A 79 20.94 8.19 28.78
C TRP A 79 22.14 7.25 28.56
N SER A 80 22.25 6.63 27.39
CA SER A 80 23.29 5.67 27.01
C SER A 80 24.21 6.27 25.92
N PRO A 81 25.36 6.88 26.30
CA PRO A 81 26.27 7.52 25.36
C PRO A 81 26.84 6.59 24.27
N GLU A 82 27.01 5.31 24.58
CA GLU A 82 27.44 4.26 23.65
C GLU A 82 26.46 4.04 22.49
N ARG A 83 25.20 4.46 22.64
CA ARG A 83 24.18 4.41 21.58
C ARG A 83 24.09 5.69 20.74
N SER A 84 24.92 6.70 21.03
CA SER A 84 24.90 8.00 20.32
C SER A 84 25.03 7.87 18.80
N ILE A 85 25.82 6.92 18.32
CA ILE A 85 26.01 6.69 16.89
C ILE A 85 24.79 6.04 16.22
N ARG A 86 24.11 5.11 16.92
CA ARG A 86 22.81 4.55 16.50
C ARG A 86 21.75 5.64 16.45
N ARG A 87 21.67 6.46 17.51
CA ARG A 87 20.76 7.62 17.57
C ARG A 87 21.00 8.56 16.39
N ARG A 88 22.26 8.89 16.10
CA ARG A 88 22.60 9.76 14.97
C ARG A 88 22.20 9.19 13.62
N ALA A 89 22.35 7.88 13.41
CA ALA A 89 21.86 7.22 12.20
C ALA A 89 20.34 7.31 12.09
N SER A 90 19.61 7.05 13.18
CA SER A 90 18.14 7.19 13.23
C SER A 90 17.66 8.63 13.00
N GLU A 91 18.36 9.64 13.52
CA GLU A 91 18.06 11.05 13.30
C GLU A 91 18.18 11.44 11.81
N ILE A 92 19.19 10.92 11.11
CA ILE A 92 19.35 11.11 9.66
C ILE A 92 18.24 10.39 8.90
N MET A 93 17.94 9.13 9.25
CA MET A 93 16.86 8.36 8.63
C MET A 93 15.52 9.08 8.76
N ARG A 94 15.21 9.61 9.94
CA ARG A 94 14.02 10.42 10.21
C ARG A 94 13.93 11.64 9.30
N GLU A 95 14.96 12.50 9.30
CA GLU A 95 14.92 13.73 8.49
C GLU A 95 14.78 13.42 6.99
N ARG A 96 15.43 12.36 6.50
CA ARG A 96 15.28 11.91 5.10
C ARG A 96 13.90 11.39 4.79
N PHE A 97 13.31 10.61 5.70
CA PHE A 97 11.92 10.16 5.55
C PHE A 97 10.98 11.37 5.47
N LEU A 98 11.07 12.33 6.39
CA LEU A 98 10.23 13.52 6.41
C LEU A 98 10.38 14.36 5.12
N GLN A 99 11.61 14.52 4.63
CA GLN A 99 11.89 15.18 3.34
C GLN A 99 11.25 14.45 2.16
N SER A 100 11.27 13.11 2.17
CA SER A 100 10.71 12.31 1.07
C SER A 100 9.20 12.51 0.86
N LEU A 101 8.50 13.03 1.87
CA LEU A 101 7.07 13.35 1.81
C LEU A 101 6.78 14.64 1.02
N SER A 102 7.81 15.39 0.65
CA SER A 102 7.71 16.62 -0.15
C SER A 102 6.71 17.63 0.44
N GLY A 103 6.72 17.81 1.77
CA GLY A 103 5.83 18.77 2.43
C GLY A 103 6.21 20.23 2.15
N ASP A 104 5.22 21.12 2.11
CA ASP A 104 5.44 22.57 2.04
C ASP A 104 6.11 23.10 3.32
N CYS A 105 5.81 22.49 4.47
CA CYS A 105 6.43 22.81 5.77
C CYS A 105 6.45 21.58 6.69
N LEU A 106 7.38 21.55 7.64
CA LEU A 106 7.48 20.54 8.70
C LEU A 106 7.16 21.18 10.06
N LEU A 107 6.27 20.57 10.83
CA LEU A 107 6.00 20.91 12.23
C LEU A 107 6.55 19.82 13.16
N VAL A 108 7.54 20.16 13.96
CA VAL A 108 8.08 19.30 15.03
C VAL A 108 7.32 19.58 16.32
N SER A 109 6.46 18.64 16.74
CA SER A 109 5.56 18.83 17.90
C SER A 109 6.28 18.87 19.25
N SER A 110 7.42 18.20 19.37
CA SER A 110 8.31 18.23 20.55
C SER A 110 9.72 17.85 20.13
N HIS A 111 10.71 18.66 20.51
CA HIS A 111 12.11 18.46 20.10
C HIS A 111 12.99 17.84 21.20
N PHE A 112 12.72 18.12 22.48
CA PHE A 112 13.53 17.61 23.60
C PHE A 112 13.09 16.21 24.07
N GLU A 113 12.86 15.31 23.13
CA GLU A 113 12.46 13.91 23.35
C GLU A 113 13.65 12.95 23.20
N GLY A 114 13.51 11.72 23.70
CA GLY A 114 14.47 10.63 23.44
C GLY A 114 15.51 10.38 24.53
N PHE A 115 15.41 11.01 25.71
CA PHE A 115 16.38 10.75 26.78
C PHE A 115 16.17 9.37 27.43
N VAL A 116 14.91 8.99 27.66
CA VAL A 116 14.51 7.76 28.39
C VAL A 116 13.82 6.71 27.52
N ASP A 117 13.62 7.01 26.24
CA ASP A 117 12.91 6.16 25.28
C ASP A 117 13.55 6.26 23.88
N ASP A 118 13.01 5.50 22.93
CA ASP A 118 13.48 5.46 21.55
C ASP A 118 12.87 6.57 20.67
N ALA A 119 12.42 7.68 21.26
CA ALA A 119 12.07 8.86 20.47
C ALA A 119 13.32 9.47 19.85
N VAL A 120 13.20 9.90 18.60
CA VAL A 120 14.31 10.41 17.79
C VAL A 120 13.87 11.70 17.16
N THR A 121 14.44 12.81 17.61
CA THR A 121 14.15 14.15 17.11
C THR A 121 15.45 14.80 16.62
N SER A 122 15.39 15.60 15.57
CA SER A 122 16.55 16.30 15.02
C SER A 122 16.10 17.42 14.10
N ILE A 123 16.94 18.45 14.01
CA ILE A 123 16.78 19.55 13.06
C ILE A 123 18.15 19.86 12.45
N GLY A 124 18.24 19.79 11.13
CA GLY A 124 19.37 20.27 10.35
C GLY A 124 20.58 19.34 10.30
N HIS A 125 20.41 18.02 10.46
CA HIS A 125 21.49 17.06 10.14
C HIS A 125 21.61 16.80 8.64
N THR A 126 20.53 17.03 7.90
CA THR A 126 20.45 16.90 6.45
C THR A 126 20.07 18.24 5.82
N SER A 127 20.52 18.49 4.59
CA SER A 127 20.14 19.70 3.86
C SER A 127 18.70 19.56 3.36
N SER A 128 17.80 20.38 3.89
CA SER A 128 16.39 20.45 3.49
C SER A 128 16.08 21.81 2.85
N SER A 129 15.23 21.83 1.82
CA SER A 129 14.56 23.04 1.36
C SER A 129 13.20 23.26 2.05
N GLN A 130 12.67 22.26 2.75
CA GLN A 130 11.41 22.33 3.49
C GLN A 130 11.62 23.09 4.80
N PRO A 131 10.94 24.23 5.04
CA PRO A 131 11.02 24.98 6.29
C PRO A 131 10.56 24.14 7.49
N CYS A 132 11.32 24.21 8.58
CA CYS A 132 11.07 23.48 9.83
C CYS A 132 10.61 24.43 10.95
N SER A 133 9.35 24.28 11.36
CA SER A 133 8.77 24.91 12.54
C SER A 133 8.81 23.98 13.74
N VAL A 134 9.14 24.49 14.92
CA VAL A 134 9.20 23.70 16.17
C VAL A 134 8.35 24.34 17.25
N ILE A 135 7.59 23.53 18.00
CA ILE A 135 6.86 24.00 19.18
C ILE A 135 7.85 24.18 20.34
N ALA A 136 7.90 25.40 20.88
CA ALA A 136 8.67 25.73 22.05
C ALA A 136 7.75 25.70 23.29
N TYR A 137 8.03 24.79 24.22
CA TYR A 137 7.29 24.66 25.48
C TYR A 137 7.92 25.51 26.58
N ASP A 138 9.17 25.20 26.94
CA ASP A 138 10.00 25.96 27.87
C ASP A 138 11.48 25.62 27.63
N LEU A 139 12.38 26.44 28.16
CA LEU A 139 13.83 26.22 28.21
C LEU A 139 14.34 26.25 29.64
N ILE A 140 13.53 25.76 30.59
CA ILE A 140 13.83 25.77 32.03
C ILE A 140 15.20 25.14 32.34
N PRO A 141 15.60 23.99 31.76
CA PRO A 141 16.92 23.42 32.04
C PRO A 141 18.08 24.31 31.57
N ALA A 142 17.90 25.06 30.48
CA ALA A 142 18.92 25.98 29.95
C ALA A 142 19.09 27.22 30.85
N LEU A 143 18.00 27.71 31.46
CA LEU A 143 18.01 28.85 32.36
C LEU A 143 18.50 28.46 33.77
N ASN A 144 18.14 27.27 34.24
CA ASN A 144 18.45 26.75 35.57
C ASN A 144 19.48 25.61 35.53
N ARG A 145 20.60 25.84 34.82
CA ARG A 145 21.65 24.83 34.56
C ARG A 145 22.16 24.15 35.82
N ALA A 146 22.32 24.91 36.92
CA ALA A 146 22.82 24.41 38.19
C ALA A 146 21.86 23.42 38.88
N VAL A 147 20.58 23.40 38.53
CA VAL A 147 19.58 22.49 39.09
C VAL A 147 19.38 21.29 38.15
N TYR A 148 19.10 21.54 36.87
CA TYR A 148 18.64 20.49 35.95
C TYR A 148 19.75 19.83 35.13
N LEU A 149 20.88 20.50 34.91
CA LEU A 149 21.98 19.96 34.09
C LEU A 149 23.15 19.48 34.94
N ARG A 150 22.91 18.96 36.15
CA ARG A 150 23.97 18.45 37.04
C ARG A 150 24.62 17.17 36.50
N ASP A 151 23.79 16.26 36.01
CA ASP A 151 24.24 15.01 35.41
C ASP A 151 24.95 15.28 34.07
N PRO A 152 26.19 14.81 33.87
CA PRO A 152 26.96 15.11 32.68
C PRO A 152 26.39 14.47 31.40
N VAL A 153 25.74 13.31 31.50
CA VAL A 153 25.14 12.61 30.37
C VAL A 153 23.89 13.34 29.89
N TYR A 154 22.99 13.69 30.81
CA TYR A 154 21.81 14.49 30.50
C TYR A 154 22.18 15.89 29.99
N ARG A 155 23.21 16.52 30.58
CA ARG A 155 23.71 17.82 30.10
C ARG A 155 24.16 17.75 28.64
N ALA A 156 25.01 16.78 28.29
CA ALA A 156 25.50 16.63 26.92
C ALA A 156 24.34 16.36 25.94
N PHE A 157 23.38 15.51 26.33
CA PHE A 157 22.19 15.25 25.53
C PHE A 157 21.34 16.51 25.31
N TYR A 158 21.03 17.25 26.38
CA TYR A 158 20.22 18.45 26.31
C TYR A 158 20.90 19.57 25.50
N GLU A 159 22.21 19.73 25.64
CA GLU A 159 22.97 20.73 24.89
C GLU A 159 23.02 20.43 23.39
N ASP A 160 23.19 19.16 22.99
CA ASP A 160 23.07 18.74 21.59
C ASP A 160 21.66 19.01 21.04
N LYS A 161 20.61 18.70 21.81
CA LYS A 161 19.22 19.04 21.42
C LYS A 161 19.02 20.55 21.32
N LEU A 162 19.56 21.34 22.23
CA LEU A 162 19.44 22.80 22.23
C LEU A 162 20.15 23.42 21.00
N GLU A 163 21.32 22.90 20.63
CA GLU A 163 22.02 23.31 19.41
C GLU A 163 21.14 23.01 18.18
N GLN A 164 20.58 21.81 18.09
CA GLN A 164 19.68 21.45 16.99
C GLN A 164 18.41 22.31 16.97
N PHE A 165 17.83 22.57 18.14
CA PHE A 165 16.64 23.43 18.29
C PHE A 165 16.88 24.84 17.74
N SER A 166 18.09 25.39 17.94
CA SER A 166 18.47 26.73 17.43
C SER A 166 18.45 26.84 15.90
N ARG A 167 18.50 25.71 15.19
CA ARG A 167 18.52 25.64 13.71
C ARG A 167 17.13 25.73 13.09
N ALA A 168 16.06 25.74 13.89
CA ALA A 168 14.70 25.85 13.38
C ALA A 168 14.49 27.15 12.57
N ASP A 169 13.65 27.07 11.54
CA ASP A 169 13.26 28.23 10.73
C ASP A 169 12.27 29.12 11.48
N GLN A 170 11.45 28.52 12.34
CA GLN A 170 10.43 29.21 13.13
C GLN A 170 10.19 28.50 14.47
N PHE A 171 9.92 29.30 15.51
CA PHE A 171 9.57 28.85 16.86
C PHE A 171 8.11 29.20 17.15
N LEU A 172 7.32 28.18 17.47
CA LEU A 172 5.93 28.32 17.89
C LEU A 172 5.87 28.25 19.42
N CYS A 173 5.92 29.40 20.06
CA CYS A 173 5.97 29.53 21.52
C CYS A 173 4.56 29.37 22.12
N ILE A 174 4.43 28.52 23.15
CA ILE A 174 3.15 28.30 23.82
C ILE A 174 2.70 29.48 24.71
N SER A 175 3.53 30.51 24.87
CA SER A 175 3.26 31.70 25.69
C SER A 175 4.23 32.83 25.34
N GLU A 176 3.95 34.06 25.77
CA GLU A 176 4.92 35.17 25.70
C GLU A 176 6.11 34.91 26.62
N SER A 177 5.89 34.29 27.79
CA SER A 177 6.98 33.86 28.68
C SER A 177 7.96 32.95 27.94
N THR A 178 7.47 31.93 27.23
CA THR A 178 8.33 31.01 26.47
C THR A 178 9.02 31.73 25.31
N ARG A 179 8.38 32.72 24.67
CA ARG A 179 9.04 33.56 23.66
C ARG A 179 10.23 34.32 24.24
N GLU A 180 10.09 34.90 25.43
CA GLU A 180 11.20 35.56 26.13
C GLU A 180 12.33 34.59 26.48
N GLU A 181 12.01 33.38 26.91
CA GLU A 181 13.00 32.33 27.16
C GLU A 181 13.80 31.98 25.90
N VAL A 182 13.12 31.79 24.76
CA VAL A 182 13.77 31.53 23.47
C VAL A 182 14.65 32.72 23.05
N ILE A 183 14.21 33.96 23.24
CA ILE A 183 15.03 35.16 22.99
C ILE A 183 16.29 35.14 23.86
N SER A 184 16.16 34.82 25.16
CA SER A 184 17.27 34.85 26.09
C SER A 184 18.33 33.78 25.82
N VAL A 185 17.91 32.57 25.45
CA VAL A 185 18.78 31.39 25.29
C VAL A 185 19.28 31.25 23.86
N ILE A 186 18.38 31.34 22.87
CA ILE A 186 18.68 31.06 21.45
C ILE A 186 19.03 32.34 20.68
N LYS A 187 18.45 33.49 21.07
CA LYS A 187 18.62 34.79 20.41
C LYS A 187 18.29 34.78 18.89
N PRO A 188 17.14 34.21 18.47
CA PRO A 188 16.77 34.21 17.05
C PRO A 188 16.28 35.60 16.60
N PRO A 189 16.27 35.88 15.28
CA PRO A 189 15.58 37.04 14.73
C PRO A 189 14.09 37.05 15.10
N GLU A 190 13.52 38.23 15.31
CA GLU A 190 12.11 38.38 15.72
C GLU A 190 11.13 37.76 14.71
N SER A 191 11.47 37.78 13.42
CA SER A 191 10.67 37.15 12.36
C SER A 191 10.49 35.64 12.52
N LYS A 192 11.33 34.96 13.31
CA LYS A 192 11.20 33.53 13.58
C LYS A 192 10.26 33.21 14.75
N LEU A 193 9.88 34.20 15.56
CA LEU A 193 9.17 33.98 16.82
C LEU A 193 7.67 34.19 16.65
N ASN A 194 6.89 33.16 16.95
CA ASN A 194 5.44 33.22 16.86
C ASN A 194 4.84 32.64 18.13
N VAL A 195 4.08 33.45 18.86
CA VAL A 195 3.32 32.94 20.00
C VAL A 195 2.06 32.29 19.45
N ILE A 196 1.75 31.07 19.87
CA ILE A 196 0.54 30.34 19.46
C ILE A 196 -0.43 30.11 20.62
N HIS A 197 0.01 30.29 21.87
CA HIS A 197 -0.72 29.93 23.10
C HIS A 197 -1.10 28.44 23.16
N ALA A 198 -1.73 28.03 24.26
CA ALA A 198 -2.39 26.75 24.43
C ALA A 198 -3.91 26.91 24.54
N GLY A 199 -4.61 25.79 24.77
CA GLY A 199 -6.03 25.78 25.12
C GLY A 199 -6.40 24.71 26.15
N VAL A 200 -7.68 24.64 26.49
CA VAL A 200 -8.27 23.58 27.31
C VAL A 200 -9.21 22.72 26.48
N GLY A 201 -9.20 21.40 26.71
CA GLY A 201 -10.01 20.44 25.95
C GLY A 201 -11.49 20.47 26.32
N ALA A 202 -12.35 20.04 25.39
CA ALA A 202 -13.81 19.97 25.59
C ALA A 202 -14.23 18.95 26.68
N ALA A 203 -13.38 17.99 27.03
CA ALA A 203 -13.65 17.03 28.10
C ALA A 203 -13.90 17.73 29.47
N PHE A 204 -13.32 18.92 29.66
CA PHE A 204 -13.51 19.73 30.87
C PHE A 204 -14.81 20.58 30.85
N GLU A 205 -15.58 20.53 29.75
CA GLU A 205 -16.82 21.28 29.53
C GLU A 205 -18.09 20.45 29.83
N ASN A 206 -18.03 19.12 29.64
CA ASN A 206 -19.21 18.28 29.40
C ASN A 206 -19.62 17.32 30.52
N VAL A 207 -18.98 17.33 31.69
CA VAL A 207 -19.52 16.54 32.79
C VAL A 207 -20.70 17.30 33.38
N ARG A 208 -21.92 16.75 33.32
CA ARG A 208 -23.03 17.23 34.15
C ARG A 208 -22.47 17.32 35.55
N ARG A 209 -22.39 18.52 36.14
CA ARG A 209 -21.82 18.74 37.47
C ARG A 209 -22.28 17.67 38.48
N GLN A 210 -23.50 17.18 38.33
CA GLN A 210 -24.08 16.05 39.06
C GLN A 210 -23.29 14.73 38.97
N ASP A 211 -22.79 14.33 37.80
CA ASP A 211 -22.03 13.09 37.58
C ASP A 211 -20.60 13.21 38.14
N ALA A 212 -19.93 14.35 37.92
CA ALA A 212 -18.62 14.66 38.54
C ALA A 212 -18.70 14.67 40.07
N LEU A 213 -19.82 15.18 40.62
CA LEU A 213 -20.15 15.18 42.05
C LEU A 213 -20.58 13.79 42.57
N GLN A 214 -20.60 12.74 41.76
CA GLN A 214 -20.73 11.35 42.23
C GLN A 214 -19.41 10.56 42.12
N GLY A 215 -18.38 11.17 41.52
CA GLY A 215 -17.08 10.55 41.26
C GLY A 215 -16.12 10.48 42.45
N ALA A 216 -14.88 10.06 42.18
CA ALA A 216 -13.84 9.81 43.17
C ALA A 216 -13.51 11.05 44.02
N GLY A 217 -13.59 12.26 43.44
CA GLY A 217 -13.29 13.50 44.12
C GLY A 217 -14.16 13.75 45.36
N ARG A 218 -15.47 13.45 45.30
CA ARG A 218 -16.39 13.69 46.43
C ARG A 218 -16.07 12.83 47.66
N ARG A 219 -15.53 11.63 47.46
CA ARG A 219 -15.22 10.69 48.56
C ARG A 219 -14.12 11.20 49.50
N LEU A 220 -13.35 12.20 49.06
CA LEU A 220 -12.25 12.79 49.84
C LEU A 220 -12.68 13.92 50.78
N GLY A 221 -13.94 14.36 50.72
CA GLY A 221 -14.45 15.50 51.51
C GLY A 221 -14.03 16.85 50.93
N LYS A 222 -13.76 17.84 51.80
CA LYS A 222 -13.33 19.18 51.39
C LYS A 222 -11.81 19.23 51.25
N TYR A 223 -11.32 19.69 50.09
CA TYR A 223 -9.88 19.77 49.84
C TYR A 223 -9.48 20.93 48.94
N ILE A 224 -8.20 21.26 49.03
CA ILE A 224 -7.44 22.11 48.13
C ILE A 224 -6.69 21.19 47.16
N LEU A 225 -6.81 21.42 45.87
CA LEU A 225 -6.14 20.62 44.85
C LEU A 225 -4.84 21.29 44.41
N TYR A 226 -3.77 20.50 44.40
CA TYR A 226 -2.47 20.84 43.84
C TYR A 226 -2.17 19.88 42.67
N PRO A 227 -2.27 20.35 41.42
CA PRO A 227 -1.95 19.54 40.24
C PRO A 227 -0.45 19.65 39.91
N GLY A 228 0.35 18.67 40.32
CA GLY A 228 1.80 18.69 40.10
C GLY A 228 2.61 17.65 40.89
N GLY A 229 3.87 17.47 40.49
CA GLY A 229 4.85 16.61 41.19
C GLY A 229 5.70 17.37 42.21
N LEU A 230 6.83 16.78 42.64
CA LEU A 230 7.77 17.34 43.63
C LEU A 230 8.93 18.14 43.03
N ASP A 231 8.92 18.43 41.72
CA ASP A 231 9.96 19.25 41.10
C ASP A 231 10.11 20.58 41.87
N GLU A 232 11.34 21.01 42.13
CA GLU A 232 11.64 22.20 42.94
C GLU A 232 10.90 23.44 42.43
N ARG A 233 10.76 23.58 41.10
CA ARG A 233 10.04 24.70 40.49
C ARG A 233 8.54 24.70 40.79
N LYS A 234 7.95 23.58 41.19
CA LYS A 234 6.51 23.47 41.48
C LYS A 234 6.16 23.91 42.91
N ASN A 235 7.16 24.16 43.75
CA ASN A 235 7.03 24.86 45.04
C ASN A 235 6.09 24.19 46.08
N LEU A 236 5.90 22.85 46.01
CA LEU A 236 5.01 22.10 46.91
C LEU A 236 5.33 22.30 48.40
N ARG A 237 6.61 22.35 48.76
CA ARG A 237 7.04 22.55 50.15
C ARG A 237 6.43 23.82 50.74
N ARG A 238 6.48 24.93 49.98
CA ARG A 238 5.95 26.22 50.44
C ARG A 238 4.42 26.22 50.55
N LEU A 239 3.73 25.45 49.70
CA LEU A 239 2.29 25.23 49.85
C LEU A 239 1.95 24.53 51.17
N ILE A 240 2.71 23.49 51.54
CA ILE A 240 2.52 22.76 52.80
C ILE A 240 2.79 23.68 53.99
N GLU A 241 3.88 24.46 53.95
CA GLU A 241 4.22 25.45 54.98
C GLU A 241 3.14 26.55 55.09
N ALA A 242 2.64 27.08 53.98
CA ALA A 242 1.59 28.09 53.99
C ALA A 242 0.25 27.55 54.50
N PHE A 243 -0.04 26.27 54.29
CA PHE A 243 -1.25 25.64 54.83
C PHE A 243 -1.22 25.55 56.35
N SER A 244 -0.04 25.35 56.97
CA SER A 244 0.09 25.34 58.43
C SER A 244 -0.12 26.73 59.07
N PHE A 245 -0.09 27.81 58.28
CA PHE A 245 -0.35 29.17 58.75
C PHE A 245 -1.86 29.51 58.77
N LEU A 246 -2.72 28.64 58.20
CA LEU A 246 -4.16 28.82 58.23
C LEU A 246 -4.72 28.59 59.65
N PRO A 247 -5.88 29.16 60.02
CA PRO A 247 -6.50 28.88 61.32
C PRO A 247 -6.77 27.38 61.51
N HIS A 248 -6.61 26.86 62.74
CA HIS A 248 -6.84 25.43 63.03
C HIS A 248 -8.23 24.91 62.61
N SER A 249 -9.26 25.75 62.63
CA SER A 249 -10.60 25.38 62.11
C SER A 249 -10.56 25.04 60.62
N VAL A 250 -9.83 25.83 59.82
CA VAL A 250 -9.65 25.61 58.38
C VAL A 250 -8.77 24.38 58.13
N GLN A 251 -7.67 24.23 58.88
CA GLN A 251 -6.79 23.06 58.75
C GLN A 251 -7.54 21.74 59.04
N ARG A 252 -8.49 21.73 59.99
CA ARG A 252 -9.30 20.54 60.31
C ARG A 252 -10.35 20.25 59.24
N GLU A 253 -10.87 21.28 58.59
CA GLU A 253 -11.92 21.15 57.58
C GLU A 253 -11.39 20.71 56.21
N TYR A 254 -10.21 21.19 55.81
CA TYR A 254 -9.65 20.97 54.48
C TYR A 254 -8.44 20.01 54.50
N LYS A 255 -8.24 19.31 53.38
CA LYS A 255 -7.03 18.54 53.08
C LYS A 255 -6.29 19.14 51.88
N ILE A 256 -5.00 18.89 51.74
CA ILE A 256 -4.25 19.10 50.50
C ILE A 256 -4.29 17.81 49.70
N LEU A 257 -4.87 17.86 48.51
CA LEU A 257 -4.84 16.79 47.53
C LEU A 257 -3.75 17.07 46.49
N ILE A 258 -2.72 16.24 46.49
CA ILE A 258 -1.64 16.26 45.51
C ILE A 258 -1.99 15.27 44.40
N LEU A 259 -2.17 15.77 43.18
CA LEU A 259 -2.50 14.99 42.01
C LEU A 259 -1.31 14.99 41.05
N GLY A 260 -0.69 13.82 40.86
CA GLY A 260 0.51 13.66 40.05
C GLY A 260 1.30 12.41 40.44
N HIS A 261 2.32 12.07 39.65
CA HIS A 261 3.20 10.94 39.98
C HIS A 261 4.07 11.29 41.20
N ILE A 262 3.92 10.51 42.28
CA ILE A 262 4.67 10.63 43.54
C ILE A 262 5.28 9.26 43.83
N GLU A 263 6.60 9.15 43.84
CA GLU A 263 7.27 7.90 44.21
C GLU A 263 7.13 7.62 45.72
N PRO A 264 7.21 6.36 46.17
CA PRO A 264 7.15 6.03 47.59
C PRO A 264 8.15 6.82 48.46
N ALA A 265 9.39 7.02 47.99
CA ALA A 265 10.42 7.77 48.69
C ALA A 265 10.10 9.28 48.79
N ASP A 266 9.45 9.83 47.77
CA ASP A 266 9.01 11.23 47.75
C ASP A 266 7.85 11.48 48.73
N LYS A 267 7.00 10.48 48.95
CA LYS A 267 5.90 10.56 49.92
C LYS A 267 6.43 10.79 51.34
N GLU A 268 7.52 10.12 51.71
CA GLU A 268 8.20 10.34 53.00
C GLU A 268 8.76 11.76 53.12
N LYS A 269 9.24 12.35 52.01
CA LYS A 269 9.71 13.74 51.97
C LYS A 269 8.56 14.73 52.22
N ILE A 270 7.41 14.52 51.58
CA ILE A 270 6.19 15.32 51.78
C ILE A 270 5.71 15.24 53.25
N PHE A 271 5.70 14.04 53.81
CA PHE A 271 5.28 13.82 55.19
C PHE A 271 6.23 14.43 56.22
N ARG A 272 7.54 14.45 55.92
CA ARG A 272 8.51 15.22 56.70
C ARG A 272 8.22 16.71 56.64
N TRP A 273 7.98 17.29 55.46
CA TRP A 273 7.62 18.71 55.35
C TRP A 273 6.35 19.08 56.13
N ALA A 274 5.33 18.21 56.13
CA ALA A 274 4.16 18.38 56.98
C ALA A 274 4.52 18.36 58.47
N SER A 275 5.28 17.37 58.90
CA SER A 275 5.70 17.22 60.31
C SER A 275 6.54 18.41 60.78
N ASP A 276 7.51 18.85 59.98
CA ASP A 276 8.35 20.03 60.24
C ASP A 276 7.52 21.32 60.36
N SER A 277 6.36 21.35 59.68
CA SER A 277 5.41 22.46 59.70
C SER A 277 4.33 22.32 60.80
N ASN A 278 4.45 21.33 61.69
CA ASN A 278 3.44 20.97 62.70
C ASN A 278 2.05 20.64 62.12
N LEU A 279 2.00 20.11 60.90
CA LEU A 279 0.78 19.69 60.22
C LEU A 279 0.58 18.17 60.37
N SER A 280 -0.63 17.75 60.71
CA SER A 280 -0.96 16.33 60.78
C SER A 280 -0.92 15.67 59.39
N ILE A 281 -0.31 14.50 59.31
CA ILE A 281 -0.06 13.76 58.06
C ILE A 281 -1.34 13.38 57.31
N ASP A 282 -2.45 13.19 58.04
CA ASP A 282 -3.78 12.87 57.50
C ASP A 282 -4.41 14.04 56.71
N ARG A 283 -3.81 15.23 56.78
CA ARG A 283 -4.18 16.41 55.99
C ARG A 283 -3.62 16.37 54.57
N ILE A 284 -2.67 15.48 54.28
CA ILE A 284 -2.09 15.34 52.95
C ILE A 284 -2.58 14.05 52.30
N VAL A 285 -3.16 14.17 51.11
CA VAL A 285 -3.62 13.05 50.29
C VAL A 285 -2.87 13.09 48.96
N THR A 286 -2.24 11.98 48.59
CA THR A 286 -1.54 11.83 47.30
C THR A 286 -2.33 10.89 46.41
N VAL A 287 -2.66 11.31 45.20
CA VAL A 287 -3.29 10.49 44.17
C VAL A 287 -2.37 10.49 42.94
N GLY A 288 -2.08 9.29 42.43
CA GLY A 288 -1.22 9.09 41.27
C GLY A 288 -1.84 9.60 39.96
N PHE A 289 -1.40 9.03 38.84
CA PHE A 289 -2.03 9.30 37.55
C PHE A 289 -3.48 8.82 37.54
N VAL A 290 -4.37 9.65 37.01
CA VAL A 290 -5.80 9.35 36.90
C VAL A 290 -6.27 9.57 35.47
N PRO A 291 -7.24 8.78 34.98
CA PRO A 291 -7.87 9.04 33.68
C PRO A 291 -8.53 10.43 33.65
N GLU A 292 -8.65 11.02 32.47
CA GLU A 292 -9.19 12.37 32.27
C GLU A 292 -10.57 12.57 32.92
N ALA A 293 -11.46 11.59 32.84
CA ALA A 293 -12.77 11.64 33.50
C ALA A 293 -12.68 11.75 35.04
N ALA A 294 -11.71 11.09 35.66
CA ALA A 294 -11.46 11.21 37.09
C ALA A 294 -10.81 12.55 37.43
N LEU A 295 -9.91 13.04 36.57
CA LEU A 295 -9.28 14.37 36.70
C LEU A 295 -10.34 15.48 36.75
N VAL A 296 -11.33 15.45 35.85
CA VAL A 296 -12.46 16.40 35.85
C VAL A 296 -13.25 16.33 37.18
N SER A 297 -13.47 15.14 37.72
CA SER A 297 -14.12 14.97 39.04
C SER A 297 -13.31 15.62 40.17
N PHE A 298 -11.98 15.47 40.17
CA PHE A 298 -11.12 16.11 41.17
C PHE A 298 -11.10 17.64 41.06
N TYR A 299 -11.02 18.19 39.84
CA TYR A 299 -11.13 19.64 39.67
C TYR A 299 -12.49 20.17 40.14
N THR A 300 -13.59 19.56 39.66
CA THR A 300 -14.96 20.01 39.95
C THR A 300 -15.30 19.95 41.45
N CYS A 301 -14.75 18.98 42.18
CA CYS A 301 -15.02 18.80 43.62
C CYS A 301 -14.05 19.58 44.53
N ALA A 302 -12.94 20.11 44.00
CA ALA A 302 -12.00 20.91 44.77
C ALA A 302 -12.65 22.22 45.23
N LYS A 303 -12.33 22.66 46.46
CA LYS A 303 -12.79 23.98 46.93
C LYS A 303 -11.95 25.12 46.34
N LEU A 304 -10.68 24.83 46.07
CA LEU A 304 -9.67 25.75 45.60
C LEU A 304 -8.59 24.94 44.89
N VAL A 305 -8.10 25.43 43.75
CA VAL A 305 -6.85 24.96 43.14
C VAL A 305 -5.74 25.97 43.45
N VAL A 306 -4.60 25.46 43.91
CA VAL A 306 -3.43 26.29 44.21
C VAL A 306 -2.27 25.87 43.31
N PHE A 307 -1.73 26.84 42.57
CA PHE A 307 -0.67 26.62 41.60
C PHE A 307 0.56 27.48 41.92
N PRO A 308 1.42 27.05 42.86
CA PRO A 308 2.46 27.89 43.45
C PRO A 308 3.80 27.88 42.70
N SER A 309 3.82 27.38 41.47
CA SER A 309 5.06 27.17 40.72
C SER A 309 5.88 28.45 40.55
N LEU A 310 7.19 28.35 40.78
CA LEU A 310 8.20 29.37 40.55
C LEU A 310 8.44 29.63 39.05
N HIS A 311 8.32 28.58 38.23
CA HIS A 311 8.62 28.64 36.80
C HIS A 311 7.80 27.60 36.02
N GLU A 312 7.05 28.08 35.01
CA GLU A 312 6.26 27.31 34.05
C GLU A 312 6.32 27.97 32.67
N GLY A 313 6.31 27.18 31.61
CA GLY A 313 6.14 27.70 30.25
C GLY A 313 4.72 28.21 29.94
N PHE A 314 3.69 27.71 30.63
CA PHE A 314 2.30 28.18 30.48
C PHE A 314 1.48 27.89 31.74
N GLY A 315 0.82 26.72 31.81
CA GLY A 315 0.05 26.29 32.98
C GLY A 315 -1.34 25.72 32.64
N LEU A 316 -1.42 24.65 31.84
CA LEU A 316 -2.69 24.00 31.49
C LEU A 316 -3.60 23.69 32.69
N PRO A 317 -3.09 23.20 33.85
CA PRO A 317 -3.93 22.92 35.02
C PRO A 317 -4.77 24.10 35.50
N LEU A 318 -4.31 25.34 35.28
CA LEU A 318 -5.07 26.55 35.62
C LEU A 318 -6.32 26.64 34.73
N LEU A 319 -6.15 26.47 33.42
CA LEU A 319 -7.28 26.52 32.47
C LEU A 319 -8.24 25.35 32.67
N GLU A 320 -7.73 24.15 32.97
CA GLU A 320 -8.54 22.98 33.31
C GLU A 320 -9.44 23.26 34.53
N ALA A 321 -8.85 23.79 35.61
CA ALA A 321 -9.58 24.16 36.81
C ALA A 321 -10.62 25.27 36.57
N MET A 322 -10.24 26.32 35.82
CA MET A 322 -11.15 27.41 35.44
C MET A 322 -12.32 26.88 34.61
N LYS A 323 -12.08 25.95 33.67
CA LYS A 323 -13.11 25.35 32.81
C LYS A 323 -14.08 24.50 33.64
N CYS A 324 -13.62 23.87 34.72
CA CYS A 324 -14.47 23.18 35.71
C CYS A 324 -15.15 24.12 36.73
N GLU A 325 -15.09 25.45 36.54
CA GLU A 325 -15.62 26.47 37.45
C GLU A 325 -15.05 26.43 38.89
N THR A 326 -13.82 25.94 39.04
CA THR A 326 -13.14 25.85 40.32
C THR A 326 -12.27 27.08 40.55
N PRO A 327 -12.37 27.77 41.71
CA PRO A 327 -11.53 28.92 42.01
C PRO A 327 -10.05 28.55 41.98
N VAL A 328 -9.23 29.42 41.39
CA VAL A 328 -7.80 29.20 41.21
C VAL A 328 -7.00 30.37 41.76
N ILE A 329 -5.96 30.08 42.54
CA ILE A 329 -4.93 31.05 42.90
C ILE A 329 -3.57 30.55 42.40
N GLY A 330 -2.74 31.46 41.92
CA GLY A 330 -1.48 31.15 41.25
C GLY A 330 -0.33 32.04 41.72
N ALA A 331 0.89 31.54 41.60
CA ALA A 331 2.08 32.36 41.84
C ALA A 331 2.20 33.47 40.79
N ASP A 332 2.69 34.63 41.19
CA ASP A 332 3.04 35.75 40.31
C ASP A 332 4.37 35.49 39.57
N ALA A 333 4.38 34.45 38.73
CA ALA A 333 5.47 34.05 37.85
C ALA A 333 5.08 34.27 36.37
N PRO A 334 6.01 34.54 35.45
CA PRO A 334 5.71 35.00 34.08
C PRO A 334 4.61 34.23 33.33
N GLY A 335 4.75 32.90 33.15
CA GLY A 335 3.75 32.08 32.45
C GLY A 335 2.38 32.01 33.17
N ILE A 336 2.36 32.06 34.49
CA ILE A 336 1.12 32.05 35.29
C ILE A 336 0.43 33.42 35.22
N ARG A 337 1.21 34.50 35.33
CA ARG A 337 0.76 35.89 35.22
C ARG A 337 0.07 36.14 33.88
N GLU A 338 0.59 35.56 32.79
CA GLU A 338 -0.03 35.66 31.46
C GLU A 338 -1.45 35.06 31.39
N ILE A 339 -1.68 33.93 32.07
CA ILE A 339 -2.99 33.26 32.12
C ILE A 339 -3.92 33.98 33.11
N ALA A 340 -3.38 34.38 34.26
CA ALA A 340 -4.11 34.95 35.39
C ALA A 340 -4.07 36.49 35.43
N ALA A 341 -3.80 37.16 34.30
CA ALA A 341 -3.57 38.60 34.23
C ALA A 341 -4.71 39.47 34.80
N VAL A 342 -5.96 38.98 34.67
CA VAL A 342 -7.17 39.64 35.19
C VAL A 342 -7.64 39.05 36.52
N SER A 343 -6.95 38.03 37.03
CA SER A 343 -7.31 37.37 38.28
C SER A 343 -6.75 38.11 39.48
N PRO A 344 -7.56 38.41 40.51
CA PRO A 344 -7.06 38.95 41.77
C PRO A 344 -6.36 37.88 42.64
N GLY A 345 -6.20 36.65 42.13
CA GLY A 345 -5.64 35.49 42.83
C GLY A 345 -4.13 35.25 42.68
N LEU A 346 -3.35 36.27 42.30
CA LEU A 346 -1.89 36.19 42.20
C LEU A 346 -1.20 36.50 43.53
N PHE A 347 -0.18 35.72 43.90
CA PHE A 347 0.62 35.92 45.12
C PHE A 347 2.12 35.76 44.84
N ASP A 348 2.98 36.38 45.68
CA ASP A 348 4.43 36.20 45.57
C ASP A 348 4.82 34.74 45.87
N PRO A 349 5.41 34.00 44.91
CA PRO A 349 5.79 32.60 45.09
C PRO A 349 6.84 32.35 46.18
N HIS A 350 7.56 33.37 46.64
CA HIS A 350 8.60 33.26 47.66
C HIS A 350 8.09 33.59 49.07
N ASP A 351 6.91 34.20 49.19
CA ASP A 351 6.31 34.60 50.46
C ASP A 351 5.23 33.61 50.93
N THR A 352 5.61 32.78 51.91
CA THR A 352 4.73 31.81 52.56
C THR A 352 3.51 32.47 53.22
N ALA A 353 3.65 33.65 53.80
CA ALA A 353 2.56 34.36 54.46
C ALA A 353 1.57 34.95 53.45
N ALA A 354 2.06 35.46 52.32
CA ALA A 354 1.22 35.91 51.21
C ALA A 354 0.36 34.76 50.65
N LEU A 355 0.97 33.59 50.40
CA LEU A 355 0.23 32.39 49.97
C LEU A 355 -0.81 31.95 51.01
N ALA A 356 -0.46 31.92 52.30
CA ALA A 356 -1.41 31.58 53.36
C ALA A 356 -2.60 32.55 53.43
N SER A 357 -2.33 33.85 53.31
CA SER A 357 -3.36 34.91 53.30
C SER A 357 -4.30 34.74 52.10
N MET A 358 -3.74 34.48 50.91
CA MET A 358 -4.49 34.25 49.69
C MET A 358 -5.36 32.99 49.77
N MET A 359 -4.81 31.88 50.28
CA MET A 359 -5.59 30.65 50.54
C MET A 359 -6.72 30.90 51.53
N LYS A 360 -6.45 31.59 52.65
CA LYS A 360 -7.47 31.92 53.65
C LYS A 360 -8.62 32.71 53.02
N LYS A 361 -8.29 33.75 52.23
CA LYS A 361 -9.30 34.56 51.54
C LYS A 361 -10.12 33.70 50.58
N ALA A 362 -9.47 32.92 49.70
CA ALA A 362 -10.17 32.06 48.74
C ALA A 362 -10.99 30.93 49.38
N LEU A 363 -10.65 30.46 50.58
CA LEU A 363 -11.40 29.43 51.31
C LEU A 363 -12.56 29.98 52.15
N LEU A 364 -12.49 31.23 52.62
CA LEU A 364 -13.49 31.78 53.55
C LEU A 364 -14.40 32.85 52.93
N ASP A 365 -13.93 33.58 51.93
CA ASP A 365 -14.66 34.67 51.28
C ASP A 365 -15.39 34.18 50.03
N GLU A 366 -16.73 34.18 50.06
CA GLU A 366 -17.57 33.80 48.91
C GLU A 366 -17.53 34.81 47.77
N GLY A 367 -17.46 36.11 48.09
CA GLY A 367 -17.35 37.17 47.08
C GLY A 367 -16.05 37.06 46.31
N PHE A 368 -14.94 36.86 47.02
CA PHE A 368 -13.64 36.67 46.38
C PHE A 368 -13.58 35.43 45.48
N ARG A 369 -14.22 34.31 45.86
CA ARG A 369 -14.32 33.16 44.95
C ARG A 369 -15.13 33.45 43.70
N ALA A 370 -16.21 34.22 43.81
CA ALA A 370 -17.00 34.64 42.65
C ALA A 370 -16.17 35.50 41.70
N GLU A 371 -15.35 36.41 42.23
CA GLU A 371 -14.38 37.20 41.46
C GLU A 371 -13.34 36.31 40.74
N LEU A 372 -12.75 35.34 41.43
CA LEU A 372 -11.80 34.38 40.82
C LEU A 372 -12.44 33.59 39.67
N ASN A 373 -13.68 33.13 39.85
CA ASN A 373 -14.39 32.39 38.82
C ASN A 373 -14.79 33.28 37.63
N ALA A 374 -15.18 34.54 37.88
CA ALA A 374 -15.46 35.50 36.82
C ALA A 374 -14.21 35.80 35.98
N ALA A 375 -13.06 36.02 36.64
CA ALA A 375 -11.77 36.17 35.97
C ALA A 375 -11.40 34.92 35.14
N GLY A 376 -11.63 33.72 35.69
CA GLY A 376 -11.42 32.46 34.98
C GLY A 376 -12.26 32.35 33.69
N LYS A 377 -13.54 32.76 33.71
CA LYS A 377 -14.40 32.78 32.52
C LYS A 377 -13.85 33.72 31.44
N GLN A 378 -13.39 34.91 31.82
CA GLN A 378 -12.76 35.85 30.89
C GLN A 378 -11.45 35.29 30.30
N THR A 379 -10.63 34.61 31.10
CA THR A 379 -9.40 33.95 30.63
C THR A 379 -9.69 32.86 29.58
N LEU A 380 -10.75 32.07 29.77
CA LEU A 380 -11.12 30.97 28.87
C LEU A 380 -11.56 31.42 27.47
N GLU A 381 -12.03 32.67 27.30
CA GLU A 381 -12.35 33.23 25.98
C GLU A 381 -11.10 33.39 25.10
N LYS A 382 -9.94 33.62 25.72
CA LYS A 382 -8.66 33.84 25.02
C LYS A 382 -7.95 32.53 24.65
N TYR A 383 -7.96 31.55 25.56
CA TYR A 383 -7.13 30.35 25.48
C TYR A 383 -7.93 29.10 25.10
N SER A 384 -8.07 28.87 23.80
CA SER A 384 -8.71 27.68 23.22
C SER A 384 -7.78 26.99 22.22
N TRP A 385 -7.95 25.67 22.06
CA TRP A 385 -7.19 24.93 21.04
C TRP A 385 -7.55 25.37 19.63
N SER A 386 -8.77 25.85 19.43
CA SER A 386 -9.23 26.46 18.18
C SER A 386 -8.40 27.70 17.83
N ASN A 387 -8.18 28.60 18.79
CA ASN A 387 -7.36 29.80 18.57
C ASN A 387 -5.89 29.44 18.35
N SER A 388 -5.37 28.46 19.10
CA SER A 388 -3.98 28.00 18.97
C SER A 388 -3.71 27.35 17.61
N ALA A 389 -4.65 26.55 17.11
CA ALA A 389 -4.59 25.96 15.77
C ALA A 389 -4.63 27.02 14.67
N GLN A 390 -5.51 28.02 14.78
CA GLN A 390 -5.57 29.13 13.84
C GLN A 390 -4.24 29.89 13.76
N ARG A 391 -3.68 30.30 14.92
CA ARG A 391 -2.39 31.01 14.97
C ARG A 391 -1.24 30.15 14.45
N THR A 392 -1.28 28.83 14.70
CA THR A 392 -0.32 27.88 14.15
C THR A 392 -0.41 27.84 12.62
N LEU A 393 -1.62 27.78 12.06
CA LEU A 393 -1.81 27.78 10.61
C LEU A 393 -1.37 29.09 9.96
N GLU A 394 -1.69 30.23 10.58
CA GLU A 394 -1.21 31.56 10.15
C GLU A 394 0.32 31.60 10.14
N ALA A 395 0.96 31.14 11.22
CA ALA A 395 2.41 31.06 11.33
C ALA A 395 3.04 30.19 10.23
N LEU A 396 2.45 29.01 9.95
CA LEU A 396 2.94 28.09 8.90
C LEU A 396 2.72 28.62 7.48
N THR A 397 1.64 29.38 7.24
CA THR A 397 1.34 29.97 5.92
C THR A 397 2.18 31.22 5.61
N CYS A 398 2.55 31.98 6.64
CA CYS A 398 3.34 33.21 6.52
C CYS A 398 4.85 32.97 6.46
N LEU A 399 5.29 31.70 6.45
CA LEU A 399 6.68 31.38 6.19
C LEU A 399 7.07 31.94 4.82
N ASP A 400 7.92 32.98 4.83
CA ASP A 400 8.61 33.43 3.64
C ASP A 400 9.31 32.20 3.08
N ARG A 401 8.73 31.64 2.02
CA ARG A 401 9.37 30.58 1.26
C ARG A 401 10.54 31.30 0.62
N PRO A 402 11.80 31.06 1.01
CA PRO A 402 12.83 31.37 0.07
C PRO A 402 12.49 30.49 -1.13
N LEU A 403 12.00 31.12 -2.21
CA LEU A 403 12.58 30.82 -3.49
C LEU A 403 14.07 30.97 -3.23
N ARG A 404 14.74 29.89 -2.83
CA ARG A 404 16.10 29.69 -3.27
C ARG A 404 15.95 29.63 -4.78
N VAL A 405 15.85 30.82 -5.38
CA VAL A 405 16.46 31.11 -6.65
C VAL A 405 17.81 30.46 -6.47
N ALA A 406 17.98 29.30 -7.12
CA ALA A 406 19.26 28.64 -7.19
C ALA A 406 20.25 29.78 -7.36
N GLN A 407 21.19 29.93 -6.42
CA GLN A 407 22.24 30.94 -6.55
C GLN A 407 22.59 30.93 -8.02
N ILE A 408 22.34 32.04 -8.72
CA ILE A 408 22.60 32.11 -10.15
C ILE A 408 24.11 32.03 -10.22
N THR A 409 24.60 30.80 -10.27
CA THR A 409 25.95 30.49 -10.64
C THR A 409 25.97 31.00 -12.06
N THR A 410 26.79 32.00 -12.30
CA THR A 410 27.07 32.53 -13.64
C THR A 410 27.71 31.48 -14.56
N LYS A 411 27.74 30.22 -14.14
CA LYS A 411 28.27 29.03 -14.79
C LYS A 411 27.12 28.07 -15.04
N ARG A 412 27.05 27.53 -16.27
CA ARG A 412 26.10 26.48 -16.66
C ARG A 412 26.20 25.30 -15.68
N PRO A 413 25.09 24.70 -15.22
CA PRO A 413 25.14 23.54 -14.34
C PRO A 413 25.86 22.38 -15.02
N SER A 414 26.60 21.59 -14.24
CA SER A 414 27.26 20.38 -14.73
C SER A 414 26.26 19.24 -14.92
N LEU A 415 26.29 18.58 -16.08
CA LEU A 415 25.38 17.48 -16.44
C LEU A 415 26.18 16.23 -16.81
N ALA A 416 25.99 15.15 -16.04
CA ALA A 416 26.40 13.82 -16.45
C ALA A 416 25.34 13.24 -17.40
N TYR A 417 25.70 13.06 -18.67
CA TYR A 417 24.84 12.54 -19.73
C TYR A 417 25.21 11.08 -20.03
N ILE A 418 24.38 10.14 -19.55
CA ILE A 418 24.65 8.70 -19.58
C ILE A 418 23.84 8.09 -20.72
N SER A 419 24.50 7.79 -21.84
CA SER A 419 23.89 7.28 -23.07
C SER A 419 24.91 6.52 -23.91
N PRO A 420 24.54 5.49 -24.69
CA PRO A 420 25.38 5.09 -25.82
C PRO A 420 25.56 6.26 -26.79
N LEU A 421 26.72 6.31 -27.46
CA LEU A 421 27.06 7.30 -28.48
C LEU A 421 27.53 6.60 -29.77
N PRO A 422 27.44 7.24 -30.94
CA PRO A 422 28.01 6.69 -32.17
C PRO A 422 29.50 6.32 -31.98
N PRO A 423 30.01 5.22 -32.56
CA PRO A 423 29.43 4.41 -33.64
C PRO A 423 28.52 3.24 -33.20
N GLU A 424 28.10 3.19 -31.92
CA GLU A 424 27.17 2.14 -31.47
C GLU A 424 25.87 2.16 -32.29
N ARG A 425 25.46 1.01 -32.79
CA ARG A 425 24.36 0.87 -33.76
C ARG A 425 23.00 0.87 -33.06
N THR A 426 22.63 2.00 -32.48
CA THR A 426 21.35 2.17 -31.78
C THR A 426 20.69 3.50 -32.13
N GLY A 427 19.36 3.52 -32.21
CA GLY A 427 18.63 4.78 -32.41
C GLY A 427 18.82 5.79 -31.28
N ILE A 428 19.21 5.34 -30.08
CA ILE A 428 19.52 6.23 -28.93
C ILE A 428 20.87 6.93 -29.10
N ALA A 429 21.84 6.26 -29.73
CA ALA A 429 23.11 6.89 -30.07
C ALA A 429 22.90 8.05 -31.06
N ASP A 430 22.08 7.83 -32.08
CA ASP A 430 21.72 8.88 -33.06
C ASP A 430 20.89 9.99 -32.40
N TYR A 431 19.90 9.65 -31.57
CA TYR A 431 19.14 10.60 -30.76
C TYR A 431 20.05 11.52 -29.94
N SER A 432 21.03 10.93 -29.25
CA SER A 432 21.96 11.67 -28.41
C SER A 432 22.88 12.58 -29.23
N ALA A 433 23.33 12.11 -30.40
CA ALA A 433 24.10 12.94 -31.32
C ALA A 433 23.31 14.16 -31.83
N GLU A 434 22.00 14.05 -32.01
CA GLU A 434 21.14 15.18 -32.40
C GLU A 434 20.88 16.16 -31.24
N LEU A 435 20.65 15.66 -30.02
CA LEU A 435 20.25 16.50 -28.88
C LEU A 435 21.43 17.23 -28.21
N ILE A 436 22.55 16.54 -28.00
CA ILE A 436 23.67 17.04 -27.19
C ILE A 436 24.17 18.42 -27.64
N PRO A 437 24.38 18.71 -28.95
CA PRO A 437 24.86 20.02 -29.38
C PRO A 437 23.95 21.18 -28.93
N ALA A 438 22.63 21.02 -29.04
CA ALA A 438 21.67 22.02 -28.58
C ALA A 438 21.62 22.10 -27.04
N LEU A 439 21.62 20.96 -26.36
CA LEU A 439 21.54 20.89 -24.90
C LEU A 439 22.80 21.50 -24.21
N SER A 440 23.96 21.45 -24.87
CA SER A 440 25.21 22.06 -24.40
C SER A 440 25.15 23.59 -24.23
N GLN A 441 24.14 24.25 -24.82
CA GLN A 441 23.89 25.67 -24.62
C GLN A 441 23.38 25.97 -23.20
N HIS A 442 22.81 24.97 -22.52
CA HIS A 442 22.24 25.10 -21.17
C HIS A 442 23.12 24.48 -20.08
N TYR A 443 23.88 23.44 -20.40
CA TYR A 443 24.65 22.64 -19.43
C TYR A 443 26.13 22.51 -19.82
N ASP A 444 27.00 22.33 -18.82
CA ASP A 444 28.37 21.83 -19.02
C ASP A 444 28.32 20.29 -19.02
N ILE A 445 28.28 19.69 -20.21
CA ILE A 445 27.95 18.28 -20.41
C ILE A 445 29.21 17.41 -20.39
N VAL A 446 29.18 16.37 -19.55
CA VAL A 446 30.13 15.25 -19.60
C VAL A 446 29.38 13.99 -20.02
N CYS A 447 29.78 13.39 -21.13
CA CYS A 447 29.20 12.15 -21.61
C CYS A 447 29.82 10.96 -20.87
N VAL A 448 28.99 10.09 -20.33
CA VAL A 448 29.40 8.89 -19.59
C VAL A 448 29.03 7.66 -20.41
N VAL A 449 30.03 6.87 -20.76
CA VAL A 449 29.89 5.70 -21.63
C VAL A 449 30.70 4.52 -21.11
N GLU A 450 30.31 3.30 -21.47
CA GLU A 450 31.10 2.09 -21.19
C GLU A 450 32.05 1.72 -22.36
N GLN A 451 31.77 2.26 -23.56
CA GLN A 451 32.45 1.82 -24.79
C GLN A 451 33.92 2.32 -24.88
N PRO A 452 34.89 1.45 -25.20
CA PRO A 452 36.32 1.79 -25.22
C PRO A 452 36.72 2.87 -26.25
N ASP A 453 36.05 2.89 -27.41
CA ASP A 453 36.41 3.71 -28.58
C ASP A 453 35.64 5.05 -28.66
N ALA A 454 34.88 5.40 -27.61
CA ALA A 454 34.06 6.62 -27.57
C ALA A 454 34.85 7.93 -27.65
N ALA A 455 36.13 7.89 -27.31
CA ALA A 455 37.01 9.05 -27.34
C ALA A 455 37.22 9.62 -28.77
N SER A 456 36.79 8.89 -29.80
CA SER A 456 36.94 9.26 -31.22
C SER A 456 35.73 9.99 -31.83
N THR A 457 34.61 10.09 -31.12
CA THR A 457 33.38 10.68 -31.68
C THR A 457 33.41 12.21 -31.57
N ASP A 458 33.64 12.90 -32.70
CA ASP A 458 33.59 14.38 -32.77
C ASP A 458 32.15 14.90 -32.74
N LEU A 459 31.53 14.79 -31.56
CA LEU A 459 30.22 15.36 -31.25
C LEU A 459 30.44 16.82 -30.84
N ALA A 460 30.33 17.73 -31.81
CA ALA A 460 30.33 19.18 -31.62
C ALA A 460 31.39 19.72 -30.62
N GLY A 461 32.67 19.74 -31.04
CA GLY A 461 33.68 20.61 -30.42
C GLY A 461 34.47 20.02 -29.24
N GLY A 462 34.60 18.69 -29.15
CA GLY A 462 35.47 18.05 -28.15
C GLY A 462 34.83 17.91 -26.76
N LEU A 463 33.59 17.43 -26.69
CA LEU A 463 32.93 17.10 -25.43
C LEU A 463 33.75 16.10 -24.61
N ARG A 464 33.76 16.30 -23.28
CA ARG A 464 34.45 15.39 -22.37
C ARG A 464 33.66 14.09 -22.26
N VAL A 465 34.29 13.00 -22.67
CA VAL A 465 33.76 11.64 -22.51
C VAL A 465 34.54 10.93 -21.39
N ILE A 466 33.83 10.28 -20.46
CA ILE A 466 34.45 9.53 -19.36
C ILE A 466 33.84 8.13 -19.25
N SER A 467 34.57 7.22 -18.60
CA SER A 467 34.08 5.88 -18.30
C SER A 467 33.04 5.89 -17.18
N THR A 468 32.20 4.86 -17.11
CA THR A 468 31.28 4.64 -15.97
C THR A 468 32.01 4.51 -14.62
N LYS A 469 33.24 4.01 -14.65
CA LYS A 469 34.13 3.90 -13.47
C LYS A 469 34.57 5.28 -12.98
N ASP A 470 34.98 6.15 -13.88
CA ASP A 470 35.38 7.53 -13.55
C ASP A 470 34.20 8.37 -13.09
N PHE A 471 33.03 8.17 -13.72
CA PHE A 471 31.77 8.75 -13.25
C PHE A 471 31.45 8.28 -11.82
N SER A 472 31.53 6.98 -11.55
CA SER A 472 31.25 6.43 -10.21
C SER A 472 32.17 7.00 -9.11
N ALA A 473 33.40 7.37 -9.44
CA ALA A 473 34.32 8.02 -8.52
C ALA A 473 33.94 9.48 -8.20
N ASN A 474 33.24 10.16 -9.13
CA ASN A 474 32.99 11.60 -9.09
C ASN A 474 31.50 11.98 -9.19
N ALA A 475 30.57 11.02 -9.11
CA ALA A 475 29.16 11.23 -9.41
C ALA A 475 28.51 12.38 -8.61
N GLN A 476 28.95 12.61 -7.37
CA GLN A 476 28.44 13.67 -6.49
C GLN A 476 28.86 15.09 -6.91
N SER A 477 29.83 15.22 -7.81
CA SER A 477 30.30 16.51 -8.31
C SER A 477 29.41 17.11 -9.41
N TYR A 478 28.49 16.31 -9.95
CA TYR A 478 27.54 16.75 -10.98
C TYR A 478 26.29 17.36 -10.37
N ASP A 479 25.84 18.47 -10.95
CA ASP A 479 24.58 19.13 -10.55
C ASP A 479 23.36 18.34 -11.04
N ARG A 480 23.48 17.70 -12.20
CA ARG A 480 22.41 16.93 -12.86
C ARG A 480 22.94 15.60 -13.39
N ILE A 481 22.09 14.57 -13.38
CA ILE A 481 22.36 13.26 -13.97
C ILE A 481 21.17 12.88 -14.86
N LEU A 482 21.45 12.59 -16.13
CA LEU A 482 20.45 12.19 -17.13
C LEU A 482 20.83 10.84 -17.74
N TYR A 483 19.90 9.89 -17.71
CA TYR A 483 20.06 8.55 -18.27
C TYR A 483 19.20 8.37 -19.51
N HIS A 484 19.71 7.68 -20.54
CA HIS A 484 18.92 7.26 -21.70
C HIS A 484 18.78 5.73 -21.72
N PHE A 485 17.59 5.25 -21.37
CA PHE A 485 17.27 3.82 -21.32
C PHE A 485 16.47 3.40 -22.55
N GLY A 486 16.91 2.31 -23.18
CA GLY A 486 16.19 1.60 -24.21
C GLY A 486 16.32 0.08 -24.06
N ASN A 487 15.62 -0.66 -24.90
CA ASN A 487 15.55 -2.12 -24.84
C ASN A 487 16.70 -2.79 -25.63
N SER A 488 17.94 -2.54 -25.20
CA SER A 488 19.14 -3.05 -25.88
C SER A 488 20.29 -3.35 -24.90
N PRO A 489 21.18 -4.34 -25.18
CA PRO A 489 22.32 -4.66 -24.32
C PRO A 489 23.25 -3.49 -24.02
N PHE A 490 23.28 -2.44 -24.84
CA PHE A 490 24.09 -1.25 -24.62
C PHE A 490 23.73 -0.47 -23.35
N HIS A 491 22.55 -0.71 -22.76
CA HIS A 491 22.08 -0.03 -21.54
C HIS A 491 22.38 -0.81 -20.25
N THR A 492 22.99 -2.00 -20.32
CA THR A 492 23.19 -2.91 -19.18
C THR A 492 23.85 -2.23 -17.98
N HIS A 493 24.91 -1.47 -18.20
CA HIS A 493 25.69 -0.80 -17.15
C HIS A 493 24.88 0.29 -16.43
N MET A 494 23.86 0.85 -17.08
CA MET A 494 23.05 1.94 -16.52
C MET A 494 22.15 1.46 -15.39
N PHE A 495 21.75 0.17 -15.36
CA PHE A 495 20.95 -0.37 -14.27
C PHE A 495 21.67 -0.20 -12.93
N ASP A 496 22.90 -0.71 -12.79
CA ASP A 496 23.68 -0.58 -11.54
C ASP A 496 24.01 0.89 -11.20
N LEU A 497 24.32 1.71 -12.21
CA LEU A 497 24.53 3.15 -12.01
C LEU A 497 23.28 3.84 -11.45
N LEU A 498 22.11 3.60 -12.03
CA LEU A 498 20.84 4.17 -11.56
C LEU A 498 20.49 3.69 -10.15
N ARG A 499 20.84 2.44 -9.78
CA ARG A 499 20.67 1.95 -8.39
C ARG A 499 21.50 2.74 -7.39
N ARG A 500 22.68 3.22 -7.78
CA ARG A 500 23.64 3.90 -6.89
C ARG A 500 23.53 5.42 -6.93
N TYR A 501 23.19 5.96 -8.09
CA TYR A 501 23.19 7.40 -8.39
C TYR A 501 21.87 7.75 -9.11
N PRO A 502 20.79 8.01 -8.38
CA PRO A 502 19.51 8.39 -8.99
C PRO A 502 19.64 9.65 -9.86
N GLY A 503 19.00 9.63 -11.02
CA GLY A 503 18.93 10.75 -11.96
C GLY A 503 17.61 10.75 -12.73
N VAL A 504 17.42 11.74 -13.60
CA VAL A 504 16.28 11.74 -14.53
C VAL A 504 16.54 10.72 -15.63
N VAL A 505 15.51 9.97 -16.02
CA VAL A 505 15.62 8.94 -17.07
C VAL A 505 14.77 9.35 -18.26
N VAL A 506 15.38 9.46 -19.44
CA VAL A 506 14.67 9.41 -20.71
C VAL A 506 14.41 7.95 -21.04
N LEU A 507 13.13 7.57 -20.97
CA LEU A 507 12.69 6.19 -21.17
C LEU A 507 12.12 6.05 -22.59
N HIS A 508 12.89 5.43 -23.47
CA HIS A 508 12.56 5.26 -24.89
C HIS A 508 11.65 4.06 -25.17
N ASP A 509 11.67 3.06 -24.28
CA ASP A 509 10.87 1.83 -24.36
C ASP A 509 10.52 1.39 -22.93
N GLN A 510 9.36 0.77 -22.73
CA GLN A 510 8.91 0.23 -21.44
C GLN A 510 9.00 -1.29 -21.35
N PHE A 511 9.10 -1.99 -22.49
CA PHE A 511 9.06 -3.43 -22.57
C PHE A 511 10.48 -4.01 -22.64
N PHE A 512 11.14 -4.08 -21.50
CA PHE A 512 12.51 -4.61 -21.36
C PHE A 512 12.62 -6.14 -21.41
N GLY A 513 11.53 -6.88 -21.71
CA GLY A 513 11.52 -8.34 -21.62
C GLY A 513 12.60 -9.01 -22.48
N SER A 514 12.79 -8.55 -23.72
CA SER A 514 13.83 -9.09 -24.62
C SER A 514 15.24 -8.85 -24.08
N PHE A 515 15.50 -7.64 -23.57
CA PHE A 515 16.78 -7.32 -22.92
C PHE A 515 17.01 -8.20 -21.68
N LEU A 516 16.01 -8.30 -20.80
CA LEU A 516 16.15 -9.05 -19.54
C LEU A 516 16.35 -10.55 -19.79
N ARG A 517 15.68 -11.13 -20.79
CA ARG A 517 15.93 -12.51 -21.24
C ARG A 517 17.35 -12.67 -21.77
N HIS A 518 17.83 -11.73 -22.59
CA HIS A 518 19.20 -11.76 -23.07
C HIS A 518 20.20 -11.68 -21.90
N ALA A 519 19.94 -10.82 -20.91
CA ALA A 519 20.77 -10.68 -19.73
C ALA A 519 20.79 -11.96 -18.87
N GLU A 520 19.65 -12.64 -18.71
CA GLU A 520 19.55 -13.95 -18.06
C GLU A 520 20.43 -15.00 -18.76
N ASN A 521 20.35 -15.08 -20.09
CA ASN A 521 20.99 -16.13 -20.87
C ASN A 521 22.49 -15.88 -21.14
N HIS A 522 22.93 -14.62 -21.17
CA HIS A 522 24.26 -14.27 -21.66
C HIS A 522 25.08 -13.37 -20.74
N LEU A 523 24.46 -12.64 -19.80
CA LEU A 523 25.15 -11.67 -18.92
C LEU A 523 25.23 -12.11 -17.46
N GLY A 524 24.79 -13.34 -17.15
CA GLY A 524 24.84 -13.90 -15.80
C GLY A 524 23.82 -13.31 -14.82
N TRP A 525 22.79 -12.61 -15.32
CA TRP A 525 21.71 -12.08 -14.48
C TRP A 525 20.70 -13.16 -14.16
N SER A 526 21.10 -14.16 -13.37
CA SER A 526 20.25 -15.31 -13.05
C SER A 526 18.87 -14.86 -12.55
N TYR A 527 17.82 -15.30 -13.23
CA TYR A 527 16.42 -14.98 -12.93
C TYR A 527 16.05 -13.48 -13.01
N GLY A 528 16.81 -12.65 -13.74
CA GLY A 528 16.56 -11.21 -13.87
C GLY A 528 15.20 -10.86 -14.46
N PHE A 529 14.77 -11.53 -15.53
CA PHE A 529 13.47 -11.32 -16.17
C PHE A 529 12.34 -11.87 -15.28
N TRP A 530 12.52 -13.03 -14.63
CA TRP A 530 11.55 -13.57 -13.67
C TRP A 530 11.26 -12.57 -12.53
N ARG A 531 12.32 -12.01 -11.94
CA ARG A 531 12.22 -11.01 -10.86
C ARG A 531 11.61 -9.70 -11.35
N ALA A 532 11.95 -9.27 -12.56
CA ALA A 532 11.39 -8.04 -13.13
C ALA A 532 9.88 -8.15 -13.38
N LEU A 533 9.40 -9.29 -13.93
CA LEU A 533 7.98 -9.56 -14.10
C LEU A 533 7.24 -9.57 -12.75
N TYR A 534 7.76 -10.33 -11.78
CA TYR A 534 7.19 -10.39 -10.43
C TYR A 534 7.14 -9.02 -9.74
N SER A 535 8.22 -8.24 -9.85
CA SER A 535 8.26 -6.90 -9.27
C SER A 535 7.26 -5.96 -9.95
N SER A 536 7.08 -6.10 -11.27
CA SER A 536 6.25 -5.19 -12.08
C SER A 536 4.77 -5.47 -11.91
N HIS A 537 4.33 -6.73 -11.96
CA HIS A 537 2.91 -7.09 -11.99
C HIS A 537 2.49 -8.23 -11.05
N GLY A 538 3.41 -8.75 -10.21
CA GLY A 538 3.11 -9.89 -9.35
C GLY A 538 3.12 -11.24 -10.09
N TRP A 539 2.28 -12.17 -9.66
CA TRP A 539 2.36 -13.57 -10.08
C TRP A 539 1.76 -13.86 -11.47
N THR A 540 0.79 -13.08 -11.95
CA THR A 540 0.10 -13.34 -13.22
C THR A 540 1.05 -13.51 -14.42
N PRO A 541 1.98 -12.57 -14.72
CA PRO A 541 2.91 -12.76 -15.84
C PRO A 541 3.96 -13.82 -15.59
N VAL A 542 4.31 -14.09 -14.33
CA VAL A 542 5.29 -15.12 -13.94
C VAL A 542 4.71 -16.50 -14.25
N ILE A 543 3.46 -16.75 -13.83
CA ILE A 543 2.73 -17.98 -14.14
C ILE A 543 2.51 -18.11 -15.65
N SER A 544 2.14 -17.02 -16.33
CA SER A 544 1.96 -16.98 -17.78
C SER A 544 3.24 -17.36 -18.54
N ARG A 545 4.39 -16.80 -18.14
CA ARG A 545 5.71 -17.14 -18.72
C ARG A 545 6.03 -18.63 -18.57
N ALA A 546 5.72 -19.22 -17.41
CA ALA A 546 5.96 -20.65 -17.18
C ALA A 546 5.08 -21.57 -18.06
N GLN A 547 3.92 -21.09 -18.54
CA GLN A 547 2.91 -21.93 -19.21
C GLN A 547 2.77 -21.72 -20.72
N ILE A 548 3.03 -20.52 -21.26
CA ILE A 548 2.70 -20.17 -22.67
C ILE A 548 3.96 -20.10 -23.55
N SER A 549 4.96 -19.28 -23.17
CA SER A 549 6.33 -19.18 -23.71
C SER A 549 6.97 -17.84 -23.31
N ASP A 550 8.30 -17.73 -23.44
CA ASP A 550 9.04 -16.49 -23.20
C ASP A 550 8.62 -15.35 -24.15
N ASP A 551 8.37 -15.63 -25.44
CA ASP A 551 8.05 -14.59 -26.42
C ASP A 551 6.69 -13.94 -26.14
N ALA A 552 5.69 -14.72 -25.70
CA ALA A 552 4.41 -14.19 -25.27
C ALA A 552 4.55 -13.26 -24.05
N ALA A 553 5.37 -13.65 -23.07
CA ALA A 553 5.63 -12.84 -21.87
C ALA A 553 6.35 -11.52 -22.20
N ILE A 554 7.37 -11.57 -23.07
CA ILE A 554 8.14 -10.39 -23.51
C ILE A 554 7.24 -9.34 -24.17
N ASN A 555 6.27 -9.80 -24.96
CA ASN A 555 5.42 -8.91 -25.75
C ASN A 555 4.23 -8.35 -24.97
N SER A 556 3.83 -9.00 -23.87
CA SER A 556 2.60 -8.66 -23.15
C SER A 556 2.81 -7.80 -21.91
N TRP A 557 3.99 -7.87 -21.27
CA TRP A 557 4.19 -7.30 -19.93
C TRP A 557 5.42 -6.38 -19.85
N PRO A 558 5.25 -5.07 -19.60
CA PRO A 558 6.35 -4.14 -19.34
C PRO A 558 7.17 -4.53 -18.12
N ALA A 559 8.49 -4.40 -18.21
CA ALA A 559 9.40 -4.76 -17.13
C ALA A 559 10.26 -3.57 -16.68
N SER A 560 9.68 -2.36 -16.71
CA SER A 560 10.37 -1.09 -16.47
C SER A 560 10.26 -0.57 -15.03
N ARG A 561 9.54 -1.27 -14.12
CA ARG A 561 9.30 -0.80 -12.74
C ARG A 561 10.60 -0.51 -11.98
N GLU A 562 11.64 -1.31 -12.16
CA GLU A 562 12.94 -1.08 -11.51
C GLU A 562 13.55 0.27 -11.91
N ILE A 563 13.41 0.66 -13.18
CA ILE A 563 13.93 1.94 -13.68
C ILE A 563 13.06 3.08 -13.15
N ILE A 564 11.74 2.95 -13.30
CA ILE A 564 10.77 3.98 -12.93
C ILE A 564 10.85 4.30 -11.43
N SER A 565 10.96 3.27 -10.58
CA SER A 565 11.02 3.44 -9.13
C SER A 565 12.30 4.11 -8.63
N ARG A 566 13.40 4.00 -9.37
CA ARG A 566 14.71 4.55 -9.01
C ARG A 566 15.01 5.90 -9.66
N ALA A 567 14.27 6.27 -10.69
CA ALA A 567 14.43 7.56 -11.37
C ALA A 567 13.97 8.74 -10.51
N LEU A 568 14.63 9.89 -10.69
CA LEU A 568 14.20 11.18 -10.12
C LEU A 568 12.93 11.71 -10.82
N GLY A 569 12.81 11.40 -12.10
CA GLY A 569 11.71 11.73 -12.98
C GLY A 569 11.89 10.98 -14.29
N ILE A 570 10.79 10.73 -14.99
CA ILE A 570 10.79 10.08 -16.30
C ILE A 570 10.48 11.13 -17.37
N ILE A 571 11.28 11.11 -18.43
CA ILE A 571 11.01 11.82 -19.66
C ILE A 571 10.67 10.77 -20.72
N THR A 572 9.60 11.00 -21.46
CA THR A 572 9.19 10.15 -22.59
C THR A 572 8.79 11.03 -23.76
N HIS A 573 8.66 10.44 -24.95
CA HIS A 573 8.37 11.16 -26.19
C HIS A 573 6.91 11.07 -26.63
N SER A 574 6.09 10.31 -25.90
CA SER A 574 4.69 10.05 -26.23
C SER A 574 3.83 10.12 -24.97
N GLN A 575 2.67 10.76 -25.09
CA GLN A 575 1.66 10.76 -24.04
C GLN A 575 1.05 9.36 -23.86
N THR A 576 0.95 8.54 -24.93
CA THR A 576 0.56 7.12 -24.84
C THR A 576 1.49 6.35 -23.89
N ALA A 577 2.80 6.54 -23.98
CA ALA A 577 3.76 5.89 -23.09
C ALA A 577 3.46 6.22 -21.62
N ARG A 578 3.21 7.48 -21.32
CA ARG A 578 2.83 7.90 -19.97
C ARG A 578 1.53 7.23 -19.49
N HIS A 579 0.50 7.14 -20.33
CA HIS A 579 -0.76 6.48 -19.98
C HIS A 579 -0.56 4.98 -19.71
N ILE A 580 0.22 4.28 -20.53
CA ILE A 580 0.58 2.87 -20.29
C ILE A 580 1.21 2.70 -18.90
N ALA A 581 2.10 3.61 -18.51
CA ALA A 581 2.71 3.57 -17.18
C ALA A 581 1.70 3.91 -16.06
N GLU A 582 0.75 4.83 -16.29
CA GLU A 582 -0.31 5.18 -15.34
C GLU A 582 -1.29 4.01 -15.12
N GLU A 583 -1.69 3.32 -16.20
CA GLU A 583 -2.58 2.14 -16.13
C GLU A 583 -1.93 0.96 -15.41
N ILE A 584 -0.64 0.71 -15.66
CA ILE A 584 0.06 -0.45 -15.14
C ILE A 584 0.58 -0.22 -13.73
N TYR A 585 1.20 0.94 -13.48
CA TYR A 585 1.89 1.21 -12.21
C TYR A 585 1.08 2.12 -11.28
N GLY A 586 0.05 2.82 -11.77
CA GLY A 586 -0.82 3.73 -11.03
C GLY A 586 -0.55 5.21 -11.32
N GLU A 587 -1.57 6.06 -11.14
CA GLU A 587 -1.54 7.50 -11.49
C GLU A 587 -0.40 8.28 -10.81
N ALA A 588 -0.02 7.94 -9.58
CA ALA A 588 1.04 8.68 -8.90
C ALA A 588 2.41 8.48 -9.56
N TYR A 589 2.64 7.38 -10.28
CA TYR A 589 3.85 7.23 -11.09
C TYR A 589 3.82 8.19 -12.28
N GLY A 590 2.68 8.37 -12.96
CA GLY A 590 2.52 9.31 -14.07
C GLY A 590 2.79 10.77 -13.72
N SER A 591 2.56 11.18 -12.48
CA SER A 591 2.86 12.55 -12.01
C SER A 591 4.34 12.95 -12.15
N ARG A 592 5.25 11.96 -12.13
CA ARG A 592 6.70 12.13 -12.32
C ARG A 592 7.15 12.00 -13.78
N TRP A 593 6.20 11.95 -14.72
CA TRP A 593 6.49 11.86 -16.15
C TRP A 593 6.32 13.22 -16.81
N ARG A 594 7.22 13.54 -17.72
CA ARG A 594 7.11 14.68 -18.62
C ARG A 594 7.26 14.20 -20.05
N LYS A 595 6.32 14.59 -20.91
CA LYS A 595 6.47 14.45 -22.34
C LYS A 595 7.44 15.53 -22.82
N VAL A 596 8.45 15.14 -23.57
CA VAL A 596 9.35 16.03 -24.32
C VAL A 596 9.37 15.55 -25.76
N ASN A 597 9.26 16.45 -26.73
CA ASN A 597 9.21 16.04 -28.13
C ASN A 597 10.50 15.31 -28.57
N PHE A 598 10.39 14.43 -29.56
CA PHE A 598 11.54 13.70 -30.11
C PHE A 598 12.43 14.66 -30.92
N PRO A 599 13.75 14.80 -30.64
CA PRO A 599 14.62 15.71 -31.37
C PRO A 599 14.87 15.19 -32.78
N LYS A 600 14.63 16.07 -33.76
CA LYS A 600 14.93 15.83 -35.15
C LYS A 600 15.25 17.13 -35.89
N ALA A 601 16.42 17.20 -36.51
CA ALA A 601 16.76 18.31 -37.40
C ALA A 601 16.05 18.18 -38.76
N ALA A 602 15.51 19.28 -39.27
CA ALA A 602 14.97 19.33 -40.64
C ALA A 602 16.10 19.05 -41.65
N LEU A 603 15.84 18.19 -42.63
CA LEU A 603 16.81 17.92 -43.68
C LEU A 603 16.75 19.05 -44.70
N SER A 604 17.85 19.79 -44.86
CA SER A 604 17.97 20.77 -45.93
C SER A 604 17.91 20.03 -47.28
N CYS A 605 16.74 20.04 -47.91
CA CYS A 605 16.64 19.72 -49.32
C CYS A 605 17.28 20.87 -50.10
N GLU A 606 18.61 20.88 -50.22
CA GLU A 606 19.18 21.44 -51.44
C GLU A 606 18.53 20.67 -52.59
N ALA A 607 17.80 21.39 -53.41
CA ALA A 607 17.08 20.85 -54.55
C ALA A 607 18.07 20.25 -55.54
N SER A 608 18.55 19.04 -55.30
CA SER A 608 19.09 18.20 -56.36
C SER A 608 17.91 17.80 -57.23
N VAL A 609 17.63 18.68 -58.19
CA VAL A 609 17.09 18.40 -59.51
C VAL A 609 16.29 17.10 -59.54
N ARG A 610 14.99 17.19 -59.20
CA ARG A 610 13.95 16.17 -59.46
C ARG A 610 13.70 16.02 -60.98
N SER A 611 14.75 16.00 -61.79
CA SER A 611 14.68 15.88 -63.24
C SER A 611 15.47 14.66 -63.71
N SER A 612 14.83 13.51 -63.70
CA SER A 612 15.07 12.51 -64.74
C SER A 612 13.73 11.91 -65.14
N LYS A 613 13.43 11.90 -66.45
CA LYS A 613 12.17 11.41 -67.04
C LYS A 613 12.00 9.87 -66.91
N GLN A 614 12.72 9.21 -66.00
CA GLN A 614 12.80 7.75 -65.86
C GLN A 614 12.85 7.25 -64.40
N ARG A 615 12.50 8.06 -63.40
CA ARG A 615 12.43 7.57 -62.01
C ARG A 615 11.10 6.86 -61.74
N LYS A 616 11.17 5.63 -61.22
CA LYS A 616 10.00 4.90 -60.69
C LYS A 616 9.42 5.63 -59.46
N PHE A 617 8.11 5.62 -59.32
CA PHE A 617 7.40 6.05 -58.12
C PHE A 617 7.67 5.06 -56.98
N ARG A 618 8.23 5.54 -55.87
CA ARG A 618 8.70 4.69 -54.77
C ARG A 618 7.85 4.87 -53.53
N ILE A 619 7.23 3.77 -53.10
CA ILE A 619 6.69 3.63 -51.76
C ILE A 619 7.74 2.94 -50.91
N SER A 620 8.02 3.45 -49.72
CA SER A 620 9.05 2.85 -48.87
C SER A 620 8.65 2.77 -47.41
N THR A 621 9.13 1.73 -46.74
CA THR A 621 9.11 1.63 -45.29
C THR A 621 10.53 1.49 -44.76
N PHE A 622 10.80 2.00 -43.55
CA PHE A 622 12.15 2.18 -43.03
C PHE A 622 12.34 1.54 -41.66
N GLY A 623 13.51 0.95 -41.45
CA GLY A 623 13.95 0.33 -40.20
C GLY A 623 13.85 -1.19 -40.20
N PHE A 624 14.18 -1.82 -39.08
CA PHE A 624 14.12 -3.29 -38.92
C PHE A 624 12.73 -3.85 -39.23
N ILE A 625 12.63 -4.97 -39.95
CA ILE A 625 11.37 -5.52 -40.45
C ILE A 625 10.94 -6.72 -39.60
N ASP A 626 9.84 -6.58 -38.86
CA ASP A 626 9.24 -7.59 -37.98
C ASP A 626 7.70 -7.62 -38.12
N ASP A 627 7.02 -8.59 -37.47
CA ASP A 627 5.55 -8.74 -37.53
C ASP A 627 4.82 -7.53 -36.95
N VAL A 628 5.45 -6.82 -36.00
CA VAL A 628 4.86 -5.65 -35.34
C VAL A 628 4.66 -4.50 -36.33
N LYS A 629 5.43 -4.43 -37.42
CA LYS A 629 5.34 -3.33 -38.41
C LYS A 629 4.42 -3.58 -39.60
N CYS A 630 3.58 -4.62 -39.55
CA CYS A 630 2.60 -4.96 -40.58
C CYS A 630 3.14 -5.10 -42.02
N PRO A 631 4.33 -5.70 -42.27
CA PRO A 631 4.87 -5.78 -43.62
C PRO A 631 4.08 -6.75 -44.51
N ILE A 632 3.41 -7.77 -43.95
CA ILE A 632 2.56 -8.70 -44.70
C ILE A 632 1.31 -7.97 -45.22
N GLU A 633 0.61 -7.26 -44.33
CA GLU A 633 -0.56 -6.46 -44.67
C GLU A 633 -0.20 -5.39 -45.71
N LEU A 634 1.00 -4.79 -45.61
CA LEU A 634 1.50 -3.85 -46.61
C LEU A 634 1.77 -4.51 -47.98
N VAL A 635 2.37 -5.69 -48.02
CA VAL A 635 2.59 -6.46 -49.27
C VAL A 635 1.25 -6.83 -49.91
N GLU A 636 0.27 -7.26 -49.12
CA GLU A 636 -1.08 -7.58 -49.59
C GLU A 636 -1.81 -6.35 -50.12
N SER A 637 -1.69 -5.21 -49.43
CA SER A 637 -2.22 -3.92 -49.90
C SER A 637 -1.59 -3.50 -51.22
N TRP A 638 -0.28 -3.70 -51.37
CA TRP A 638 0.42 -3.42 -52.62
C TRP A 638 -0.12 -4.30 -53.75
N ALA A 639 -0.32 -5.60 -53.50
CA ALA A 639 -0.90 -6.54 -54.47
C ALA A 639 -2.29 -6.07 -54.97
N LEU A 640 -3.13 -5.58 -54.06
CA LEU A 640 -4.46 -5.06 -54.36
C LEU A 640 -4.44 -3.71 -55.11
N SER A 641 -3.35 -2.95 -54.97
CA SER A 641 -3.23 -1.63 -55.60
C SER A 641 -3.01 -1.71 -57.12
N PRO A 642 -3.47 -0.73 -57.91
CA PRO A 642 -3.18 -0.67 -59.34
C PRO A 642 -1.70 -0.46 -59.66
N MET A 643 -0.87 -0.07 -58.67
CA MET A 643 0.56 0.20 -58.83
C MET A 643 1.39 -1.07 -58.98
N SER A 644 1.00 -2.19 -58.37
CA SER A 644 1.75 -3.46 -58.46
C SER A 644 1.88 -4.01 -59.88
N LYS A 645 0.96 -3.63 -60.77
CA LYS A 645 0.94 -4.04 -62.18
C LYS A 645 1.77 -3.12 -63.09
N ARG A 646 2.32 -2.02 -62.56
CA ARG A 646 3.08 -1.04 -63.36
C ARG A 646 4.58 -1.22 -63.18
N ASN A 647 5.34 -1.07 -64.26
CA ASN A 647 6.81 -1.13 -64.22
C ASN A 647 7.48 0.16 -63.73
N ASP A 648 6.70 1.25 -63.60
CA ASP A 648 7.15 2.55 -63.13
C ASP A 648 6.85 2.78 -61.63
N CYS A 649 6.44 1.75 -60.89
CA CYS A 649 6.14 1.82 -59.46
C CYS A 649 6.87 0.69 -58.71
N GLU A 650 7.35 0.95 -57.49
CA GLU A 650 7.96 -0.09 -56.64
C GLU A 650 7.74 0.17 -55.13
N LEU A 651 7.63 -0.92 -54.37
CA LEU A 651 7.60 -0.94 -52.91
C LEU A 651 8.95 -1.40 -52.37
N ILE A 652 9.56 -0.63 -51.47
CA ILE A 652 10.89 -0.91 -50.92
C ILE A 652 10.85 -0.97 -49.40
N PHE A 653 11.28 -2.09 -48.83
CA PHE A 653 11.58 -2.23 -47.42
C PHE A 653 13.06 -1.89 -47.20
N ILE A 654 13.31 -0.73 -46.59
CA ILE A 654 14.65 -0.19 -46.33
C ILE A 654 15.05 -0.55 -44.90
N GLY A 655 15.68 -1.70 -44.75
CA GLY A 655 16.12 -2.21 -43.46
C GLY A 655 16.40 -3.70 -43.46
N GLU A 656 16.95 -4.17 -42.35
CA GLU A 656 17.25 -5.59 -42.14
C GLU A 656 15.96 -6.39 -41.92
N ASN A 657 15.87 -7.54 -42.60
CA ASN A 657 14.75 -8.48 -42.47
C ASN A 657 15.01 -9.44 -41.30
N GLU A 658 14.01 -9.68 -40.47
CA GLU A 658 14.11 -10.66 -39.39
C GLU A 658 14.50 -12.04 -39.97
N GLY A 659 15.70 -12.52 -39.68
CA GLY A 659 16.22 -13.79 -40.23
C GLY A 659 15.52 -15.06 -39.72
N GLY A 660 14.49 -14.92 -38.88
CA GLY A 660 13.72 -16.00 -38.26
C GLY A 660 12.61 -16.58 -39.13
N GLU A 661 11.59 -17.15 -38.47
CA GLU A 661 10.40 -17.70 -39.14
C GLU A 661 9.61 -16.61 -39.87
N PHE A 662 9.52 -15.43 -39.26
CA PHE A 662 8.77 -14.31 -39.82
C PHE A 662 9.32 -13.84 -41.16
N GLY A 663 10.63 -13.56 -41.28
CA GLY A 663 11.20 -13.11 -42.55
C GLY A 663 11.07 -14.14 -43.66
N ARG A 664 11.08 -15.45 -43.34
CA ARG A 664 10.75 -16.51 -44.31
C ARG A 664 9.30 -16.43 -44.76
N ARG A 665 8.36 -16.22 -43.83
CA ARG A 665 6.93 -16.04 -44.13
C ARG A 665 6.69 -14.81 -45.01
N LEU A 666 7.34 -13.68 -44.73
CA LEU A 666 7.24 -12.47 -45.55
C LEU A 666 7.76 -12.69 -46.97
N ASN A 667 8.94 -13.27 -47.13
CA ASN A 667 9.50 -13.59 -48.45
C ASN A 667 8.62 -14.59 -49.21
N GLY A 668 8.09 -15.61 -48.54
CA GLY A 668 7.13 -16.56 -49.11
C GLY A 668 5.87 -15.85 -49.60
N ARG A 669 5.31 -14.94 -48.81
CA ARG A 669 4.10 -14.19 -49.19
C ARG A 669 4.33 -13.27 -50.40
N ILE A 670 5.50 -12.65 -50.52
CA ILE A 670 5.88 -11.86 -51.71
C ILE A 670 5.92 -12.74 -52.96
N ALA A 671 6.47 -13.96 -52.85
CA ALA A 671 6.53 -14.92 -53.95
C ALA A 671 5.14 -15.47 -54.33
N ASP A 672 4.32 -15.83 -53.34
CA ASP A 672 2.96 -16.35 -53.56
C ASP A 672 2.06 -15.34 -54.31
N LEU A 673 2.31 -14.05 -54.12
CA LEU A 673 1.58 -12.97 -54.79
C LEU A 673 2.23 -12.52 -56.12
N GLY A 674 3.36 -13.13 -56.52
CA GLY A 674 4.08 -12.82 -57.76
C GLY A 674 4.66 -11.40 -57.82
N LEU A 675 5.10 -10.87 -56.67
CA LEU A 675 5.49 -9.46 -56.51
C LEU A 675 7.01 -9.21 -56.55
N GLU A 676 7.84 -10.20 -56.85
CA GLU A 676 9.30 -10.14 -56.75
C GLU A 676 9.96 -9.07 -57.64
N GLN A 677 9.27 -8.65 -58.71
CA GLN A 677 9.72 -7.58 -59.61
C GLN A 677 9.35 -6.17 -59.14
N SER A 678 8.40 -6.06 -58.19
CA SER A 678 7.84 -4.77 -57.72
C SER A 678 8.07 -4.50 -56.23
N VAL A 679 8.44 -5.51 -55.44
CA VAL A 679 8.76 -5.42 -54.01
C VAL A 679 10.22 -5.78 -53.76
N ARG A 680 10.95 -4.92 -53.04
CA ARG A 680 12.38 -5.12 -52.75
C ARG A 680 12.69 -4.93 -51.26
N ILE A 681 13.52 -5.80 -50.69
CA ILE A 681 14.08 -5.66 -49.34
C ILE A 681 15.58 -5.39 -49.45
N THR A 682 16.08 -4.31 -48.84
CA THR A 682 17.49 -3.88 -49.02
C THR A 682 18.48 -4.60 -48.10
N GLY A 683 18.04 -5.09 -46.95
CA GLY A 683 18.94 -5.41 -45.84
C GLY A 683 19.40 -4.14 -45.10
N PHE A 684 20.32 -4.31 -44.15
CA PHE A 684 20.93 -3.19 -43.43
C PHE A 684 21.64 -2.24 -44.41
N VAL A 685 21.43 -0.93 -44.25
CA VAL A 685 22.05 0.12 -45.06
C VAL A 685 22.80 1.10 -44.16
N ASP A 686 23.90 1.66 -44.65
CA ASP A 686 24.65 2.69 -43.92
C ASP A 686 23.90 4.05 -43.89
N ALA A 687 24.37 4.97 -43.04
CA ALA A 687 23.71 6.26 -42.84
C ALA A 687 23.66 7.15 -44.11
N THR A 688 24.57 6.94 -45.07
CA THR A 688 24.59 7.68 -46.34
C THR A 688 23.50 7.14 -47.26
N SER A 689 23.48 5.82 -47.44
CA SER A 689 22.48 5.08 -48.22
C SER A 689 21.07 5.27 -47.66
N TYR A 690 20.93 5.32 -46.32
CA TYR A 690 19.65 5.60 -45.66
C TYR A 690 19.12 7.01 -46.00
N ARG A 691 19.99 8.04 -45.94
CA ARG A 691 19.64 9.42 -46.32
C ARG A 691 19.32 9.55 -47.80
N GLU A 692 20.05 8.85 -48.66
CA GLU A 692 19.72 8.78 -50.09
C GLU A 692 18.38 8.11 -50.33
N ALA A 693 18.05 7.06 -49.58
CA ALA A 693 16.78 6.38 -49.71
C ALA A 693 15.61 7.29 -49.30
N LEU A 694 15.72 8.03 -48.19
CA LEU A 694 14.74 9.06 -47.80
C LEU A 694 14.50 10.09 -48.94
N ARG A 695 15.56 10.63 -49.53
CA ARG A 695 15.45 11.58 -50.66
C ARG A 695 14.79 11.00 -51.91
N ASN A 696 14.85 9.68 -52.03
CA ASN A 696 14.38 8.92 -53.19
C ASN A 696 13.03 8.24 -52.98
N THR A 697 12.36 8.45 -51.85
CA THR A 697 11.02 7.94 -51.57
C THR A 697 9.98 9.00 -51.93
N ASP A 698 8.87 8.57 -52.54
CA ASP A 698 7.74 9.44 -52.89
C ASP A 698 6.61 9.40 -51.85
N VAL A 699 6.42 8.24 -51.20
CA VAL A 699 5.50 8.04 -50.07
C VAL A 699 6.16 7.09 -49.06
N ALA A 700 6.16 7.46 -47.78
CA ALA A 700 6.64 6.61 -46.70
C ALA A 700 5.48 5.92 -45.97
N ILE A 701 5.70 4.70 -45.50
CA ILE A 701 4.73 3.93 -44.71
C ILE A 701 5.40 3.45 -43.43
N GLN A 702 4.79 3.78 -42.29
CA GLN A 702 5.22 3.36 -40.96
C GLN A 702 3.99 2.90 -40.17
N LEU A 703 3.74 1.60 -40.18
CA LEU A 703 2.57 0.99 -39.54
C LEU A 703 2.99 0.21 -38.30
N ARG A 704 2.05 0.00 -37.39
CA ARG A 704 2.23 -0.87 -36.23
C ARG A 704 0.98 -1.69 -35.93
N LYS A 705 1.18 -2.94 -35.54
CA LYS A 705 0.14 -3.86 -35.07
C LYS A 705 -0.17 -3.70 -33.59
N VAL A 706 0.84 -3.36 -32.81
CA VAL A 706 0.80 -3.14 -31.36
C VAL A 706 1.74 -1.99 -30.99
N THR A 707 1.46 -1.30 -29.88
CA THR A 707 2.36 -0.28 -29.30
C THR A 707 2.79 -0.66 -27.90
N ARG A 708 4.02 -0.30 -27.56
CA ARG A 708 4.73 -0.51 -26.30
C ARG A 708 5.12 0.83 -25.65
N GLY A 709 4.54 1.94 -26.12
CA GLY A 709 4.89 3.31 -25.70
C GLY A 709 6.18 3.84 -26.36
N GLU A 710 6.74 3.13 -27.32
CA GLU A 710 7.90 3.51 -28.12
C GLU A 710 7.58 4.62 -29.12
N THR A 711 8.60 5.42 -29.44
CA THR A 711 8.53 6.45 -30.49
C THR A 711 9.47 6.06 -31.63
N SER A 712 8.94 6.02 -32.87
CA SER A 712 9.69 5.54 -34.03
C SER A 712 10.56 6.65 -34.62
N ALA A 713 11.89 6.53 -34.55
CA ALA A 713 12.81 7.48 -35.18
C ALA A 713 12.54 7.62 -36.70
N ALA A 714 12.26 6.51 -37.38
CA ALA A 714 11.98 6.47 -38.82
C ALA A 714 10.76 7.32 -39.24
N VAL A 715 9.76 7.49 -38.36
CA VAL A 715 8.63 8.39 -38.59
C VAL A 715 9.13 9.83 -38.66
N PHE A 716 9.93 10.26 -37.68
CA PHE A 716 10.48 11.61 -37.64
C PHE A 716 11.51 11.85 -38.75
N ASP A 717 12.26 10.84 -39.17
CA ASP A 717 13.15 10.92 -40.33
C ASP A 717 12.37 11.19 -41.63
N CYS A 718 11.22 10.53 -41.82
CA CYS A 718 10.34 10.76 -42.97
C CYS A 718 9.74 12.17 -42.95
N LEU A 719 9.24 12.62 -41.79
CA LEU A 719 8.69 13.95 -41.61
C LEU A 719 9.75 15.04 -41.84
N ALA A 720 10.97 14.84 -41.34
CA ALA A 720 12.09 15.78 -41.49
C ALA A 720 12.60 15.86 -42.93
N ALA A 721 12.44 14.78 -43.70
CA ALA A 721 12.69 14.75 -45.14
C ALA A 721 11.54 15.35 -45.98
N GLY A 722 10.41 15.74 -45.35
CA GLY A 722 9.23 16.24 -46.03
C GLY A 722 8.57 15.21 -46.94
N ILE A 723 8.62 13.93 -46.56
CA ILE A 723 8.01 12.83 -47.32
C ILE A 723 6.56 12.67 -46.82
N PRO A 724 5.55 12.56 -47.72
CA PRO A 724 4.19 12.19 -47.33
C PRO A 724 4.21 10.84 -46.61
N LEU A 725 3.67 10.80 -45.40
CA LEU A 725 3.76 9.64 -44.52
C LEU A 725 2.37 9.08 -44.21
N VAL A 726 2.24 7.75 -44.34
CA VAL A 726 1.06 6.97 -43.92
C VAL A 726 1.40 6.23 -42.62
N VAL A 727 0.55 6.39 -41.62
CA VAL A 727 0.62 5.69 -40.33
C VAL A 727 -0.78 5.18 -39.95
N ASN A 728 -0.88 4.28 -38.97
CA ASN A 728 -2.18 3.92 -38.38
C ASN A 728 -2.39 4.63 -37.04
N LYS A 729 -3.65 4.81 -36.63
CA LYS A 729 -4.06 5.46 -35.36
C LYS A 729 -3.71 4.58 -34.14
N LEU A 730 -2.42 4.44 -33.84
CA LEU A 730 -1.91 3.62 -32.75
C LEU A 730 -0.68 4.25 -32.07
N GLY A 731 -0.65 4.25 -30.74
CA GLY A 731 0.50 4.71 -29.95
C GLY A 731 0.92 6.16 -30.25
N ALA A 732 2.24 6.39 -30.30
CA ALA A 732 2.80 7.71 -30.58
C ALA A 732 2.35 8.30 -31.94
N MET A 733 1.94 7.47 -32.90
CA MET A 733 1.50 7.92 -34.22
C MET A 733 0.11 8.58 -34.18
N ASN A 734 -0.72 8.22 -33.20
CA ASN A 734 -2.02 8.85 -32.96
C ASN A 734 -1.89 10.29 -32.42
N GLU A 735 -0.72 10.67 -31.90
CA GLU A 735 -0.45 12.02 -31.38
C GLU A 735 0.01 13.01 -32.47
N LEU A 736 0.26 12.53 -33.70
CA LEU A 736 0.65 13.38 -34.82
C LEU A 736 -0.56 14.15 -35.35
N PRO A 737 -0.42 15.44 -35.72
CA PRO A 737 -1.50 16.20 -36.34
C PRO A 737 -2.01 15.55 -37.64
N GLU A 738 -3.34 15.47 -37.79
CA GLU A 738 -3.98 14.84 -38.96
C GLU A 738 -3.68 15.56 -40.29
N ASP A 739 -3.14 16.78 -40.26
CA ASP A 739 -2.84 17.55 -41.46
C ASP A 739 -1.37 17.44 -41.92
N ILE A 740 -0.52 16.69 -41.20
CA ILE A 740 0.88 16.41 -41.58
C ILE A 740 1.11 14.96 -42.03
N VAL A 741 0.22 14.04 -41.66
CA VAL A 741 0.28 12.61 -42.01
C VAL A 741 -1.10 12.12 -42.46
N LEU A 742 -1.15 11.03 -43.22
CA LEU A 742 -2.39 10.30 -43.45
C LEU A 742 -2.50 9.14 -42.47
N GLN A 743 -3.58 9.11 -41.69
CA GLN A 743 -3.83 8.09 -40.69
C GLN A 743 -4.87 7.07 -41.17
N THR A 744 -4.54 5.79 -41.10
CA THR A 744 -5.50 4.67 -41.25
C THR A 744 -6.10 4.29 -39.90
N PRO A 745 -7.20 3.52 -39.84
CA PRO A 745 -7.70 2.90 -38.62
C PRO A 745 -6.62 2.10 -37.88
N GLU A 746 -6.81 1.90 -36.58
CA GLU A 746 -5.87 1.17 -35.70
C GLU A 746 -5.53 -0.22 -36.25
N VAL A 747 -6.56 -1.00 -36.62
CA VAL A 747 -6.41 -2.27 -37.32
C VAL A 747 -6.27 -2.00 -38.82
N VAL A 748 -5.12 -2.33 -39.37
CA VAL A 748 -4.81 -2.17 -40.80
C VAL A 748 -5.43 -3.32 -41.59
N THR A 749 -6.28 -3.01 -42.56
CA THR A 749 -6.78 -3.98 -43.54
C THR A 749 -6.13 -3.74 -44.91
N PRO A 750 -5.79 -4.80 -45.68
CA PRO A 750 -5.17 -4.64 -46.97
C PRO A 750 -5.96 -3.78 -47.97
N GLU A 751 -7.29 -3.88 -47.94
CA GLU A 751 -8.18 -3.15 -48.84
C GLU A 751 -8.13 -1.65 -48.57
N HIS A 752 -8.27 -1.24 -47.31
CA HIS A 752 -8.28 0.17 -46.94
C HIS A 752 -6.91 0.80 -47.15
N LEU A 753 -5.82 0.11 -46.79
CA LEU A 753 -4.48 0.62 -47.03
C LEU A 753 -4.22 0.76 -48.54
N SER A 754 -4.66 -0.19 -49.38
CA SER A 754 -4.58 -0.07 -50.85
C SER A 754 -5.30 1.18 -51.40
N GLU A 755 -6.47 1.52 -50.87
CA GLU A 755 -7.21 2.75 -51.24
C GLU A 755 -6.40 4.01 -50.91
N VAL A 756 -5.84 4.08 -49.70
CA VAL A 756 -5.01 5.21 -49.24
C VAL A 756 -3.75 5.36 -50.10
N LEU A 757 -3.06 4.25 -50.41
CA LEU A 757 -1.88 4.28 -51.27
C LEU A 757 -2.22 4.72 -52.69
N THR A 758 -3.37 4.28 -53.22
CA THR A 758 -3.85 4.67 -54.56
C THR A 758 -4.21 6.16 -54.61
N GLN A 759 -4.89 6.68 -53.58
CA GLN A 759 -5.19 8.10 -53.45
C GLN A 759 -3.91 8.95 -53.46
N LEU A 760 -2.94 8.58 -52.63
CA LEU A 760 -1.67 9.28 -52.55
C LEU A 760 -0.91 9.24 -53.85
N TRP A 761 -0.91 8.11 -54.57
CA TRP A 761 -0.27 7.99 -55.88
C TRP A 761 -0.91 8.93 -56.93
N GLN A 762 -2.25 9.02 -56.94
CA GLN A 762 -3.00 9.86 -57.88
C GLN A 762 -2.95 11.37 -57.57
N SER A 763 -2.52 11.77 -56.37
CA SER A 763 -2.63 13.17 -55.90
C SER A 763 -1.28 13.83 -55.60
N PRO A 764 -0.51 14.31 -56.61
CA PRO A 764 0.76 15.00 -56.40
C PRO A 764 0.67 16.24 -55.51
N ASP A 765 -0.42 17.01 -55.61
CA ASP A 765 -0.61 18.23 -54.80
C ASP A 765 -0.80 17.90 -53.32
N GLN A 766 -1.58 16.86 -53.02
CA GLN A 766 -1.75 16.36 -51.66
C GLN A 766 -0.42 15.89 -51.06
N ARG A 767 0.39 15.16 -51.83
CA ARG A 767 1.75 14.75 -51.40
C ARG A 767 2.62 15.97 -51.08
N LYS A 768 2.64 16.96 -51.97
CA LYS A 768 3.45 18.16 -51.79
C LYS A 768 3.03 18.95 -50.54
N GLU A 769 1.73 19.07 -50.32
CA GLU A 769 1.18 19.77 -49.15
C GLU A 769 1.51 19.04 -47.84
N LEU A 770 1.27 17.72 -47.76
CA LEU A 770 1.63 16.91 -46.60
C LEU A 770 3.12 16.99 -46.27
N GLY A 771 3.98 16.84 -47.29
CA GLY A 771 5.42 16.91 -47.12
C GLY A 771 5.91 18.28 -46.64
N LYS A 772 5.31 19.37 -47.14
CA LYS A 772 5.62 20.75 -46.70
C LYS A 772 5.23 20.96 -45.24
N LYS A 773 4.00 20.63 -44.87
CA LYS A 773 3.51 20.78 -43.49
C LYS A 773 4.28 19.91 -42.50
N ALA A 774 4.66 18.70 -42.90
CA ALA A 774 5.51 17.82 -42.09
C ALA A 774 6.88 18.45 -41.78
N ALA A 775 7.54 19.04 -42.79
CA ALA A 775 8.83 19.72 -42.59
C ALA A 775 8.69 20.95 -41.68
N GLU A 776 7.65 21.78 -41.87
CA GLU A 776 7.34 22.93 -41.02
C GLU A 776 7.07 22.51 -39.57
N TYR A 777 6.37 21.38 -39.37
CA TYR A 777 6.10 20.82 -38.04
C TYR A 777 7.39 20.36 -37.35
N ILE A 778 8.31 19.71 -38.08
CA ILE A 778 9.61 19.31 -37.52
C ILE A 778 10.43 20.53 -37.10
N GLU A 779 10.52 21.55 -37.96
CA GLU A 779 11.27 22.77 -37.65
C GLU A 779 10.72 23.49 -36.41
N LYS A 780 9.40 23.55 -36.27
CA LYS A 780 8.73 24.25 -35.17
C LYS A 780 8.71 23.49 -33.85
N CYS A 781 8.45 22.18 -33.87
CA CYS A 781 8.11 21.41 -32.67
C CYS A 781 9.16 20.34 -32.30
N HIS A 782 10.04 19.96 -33.22
CA HIS A 782 11.00 18.87 -33.04
C HIS A 782 12.45 19.29 -33.28
N SER A 783 12.72 20.55 -33.65
CA SER A 783 14.09 21.03 -33.84
C SER A 783 14.92 20.80 -32.56
N PRO A 784 16.20 20.39 -32.67
CA PRO A 784 17.02 20.08 -31.50
C PRO A 784 17.09 21.22 -30.47
N ALA A 785 17.02 22.49 -30.92
CA ALA A 785 16.98 23.66 -30.05
C ALA A 785 15.68 23.71 -29.21
N PHE A 786 14.52 23.57 -29.84
CA PHE A 786 13.24 23.55 -29.13
C PHE A 786 13.16 22.40 -28.12
N VAL A 787 13.58 21.20 -28.54
CA VAL A 787 13.58 20.02 -27.67
C VAL A 787 14.57 20.16 -26.51
N ALA A 788 15.72 20.82 -26.71
CA ALA A 788 16.66 21.10 -25.63
C ALA A 788 16.08 22.05 -24.56
N ASP A 789 15.29 23.05 -24.97
CA ASP A 789 14.58 23.95 -24.04
C ASP A 789 13.50 23.19 -23.24
N GLU A 790 12.72 22.32 -23.90
CA GLU A 790 11.76 21.44 -23.21
C GLU A 790 12.45 20.48 -22.24
N MET A 791 13.55 19.86 -22.66
CA MET A 791 14.38 18.96 -21.84
C MET A 791 14.91 19.67 -20.60
N LYS A 792 15.44 20.89 -20.76
CA LYS A 792 15.89 21.73 -19.64
C LYS A 792 14.73 22.02 -18.67
N SER A 793 13.58 22.44 -19.18
CA SER A 793 12.41 22.73 -18.34
C SER A 793 11.99 21.51 -17.52
N ALA A 794 11.90 20.34 -18.16
CA ALA A 794 11.58 19.08 -17.50
C ALA A 794 12.64 18.71 -16.44
N LEU A 795 13.92 18.72 -16.81
CA LEU A 795 15.03 18.36 -15.94
C LEU A 795 15.10 19.26 -14.70
N GLU A 796 15.03 20.58 -14.89
CA GLU A 796 15.07 21.53 -13.78
C GLU A 796 13.84 21.40 -12.87
N SER A 797 12.66 21.10 -13.41
CA SER A 797 11.46 20.87 -12.59
C SER A 797 11.63 19.68 -11.63
N PHE A 798 12.26 18.59 -12.09
CA PHE A 798 12.52 17.41 -11.26
C PHE A 798 13.55 17.67 -10.17
N TYR A 799 14.58 18.47 -10.46
CA TYR A 799 15.63 18.80 -9.50
C TYR A 799 15.27 19.95 -8.54
N ALA A 800 14.36 20.86 -8.92
CA ALA A 800 13.86 21.93 -8.06
C ALA A 800 12.96 21.41 -6.93
N GLY A 801 12.15 20.37 -7.21
CA GLY A 801 11.25 19.75 -6.22
C GLY A 801 11.88 18.66 -5.36
N ASN A 802 12.99 18.04 -5.82
CA ASN A 802 13.59 16.87 -5.18
C ASN A 802 15.05 17.14 -4.76
N GLY A 803 15.27 18.17 -3.94
CA GLY A 803 16.61 18.55 -3.48
C GLY A 803 17.40 17.35 -2.92
N ARG A 804 18.33 16.80 -3.72
CA ARG A 804 19.11 15.56 -3.40
C ARG A 804 18.28 14.51 -2.65
N MET A 805 17.04 14.32 -3.07
CA MET A 805 16.17 13.30 -2.52
C MET A 805 16.48 11.97 -3.20
N TYR A 806 16.79 10.97 -2.38
CA TYR A 806 16.63 9.53 -2.60
C TYR A 806 17.89 8.68 -2.52
N GLY A 807 17.72 7.65 -1.70
CA GLY A 807 18.74 6.79 -1.12
C GLY A 807 19.28 7.44 0.15
N LEU A 808 19.06 6.81 1.31
CA LEU A 808 20.21 6.67 2.21
C LEU A 808 21.27 6.02 1.33
N THR A 809 22.14 6.81 0.69
CA THR A 809 23.26 6.17 0.02
C THR A 809 23.91 5.40 1.15
N LEU A 810 24.10 4.10 0.96
CA LEU A 810 24.85 3.29 1.92
C LEU A 810 26.18 3.97 2.27
N LYS A 811 26.68 4.87 1.41
CA LYS A 811 27.77 5.83 1.65
C LYS A 811 27.50 6.92 2.70
N ASP A 812 26.35 7.61 2.68
CA ASP A 812 25.97 8.59 3.71
C ASP A 812 25.86 7.92 5.08
N LEU A 813 25.24 6.73 5.12
CA LEU A 813 25.27 5.89 6.31
C LEU A 813 26.69 5.43 6.61
N GLN A 814 27.47 4.88 5.66
CA GLN A 814 28.87 4.41 5.85
C GLN A 814 29.80 5.47 6.43
N LYS A 815 29.61 6.74 6.10
CA LYS A 815 30.36 7.84 6.72
C LYS A 815 30.19 7.86 8.25
N TYR A 816 29.03 7.43 8.74
CA TYR A 816 28.69 7.30 10.16
C TYR A 816 28.68 5.83 10.65
N THR A 817 28.53 4.85 9.77
CA THR A 817 28.34 3.42 10.08
C THR A 817 29.58 2.57 9.83
N GLY A 818 30.67 3.18 9.35
CA GLY A 818 31.98 2.53 9.26
C GLY A 818 32.45 1.93 10.59
N SER A 819 32.07 2.54 11.72
CA SER A 819 32.26 1.93 13.06
C SER A 819 31.01 1.19 13.58
N LEU A 820 29.78 1.51 13.16
CA LEU A 820 28.59 0.75 13.60
C LEU A 820 28.71 -0.74 13.24
N ALA A 821 29.21 -1.08 12.05
CA ALA A 821 29.27 -2.48 11.62
C ALA A 821 30.31 -3.29 12.41
N SER A 822 31.37 -2.64 12.93
CA SER A 822 32.32 -3.29 13.84
C SER A 822 31.78 -3.44 15.25
N ASP A 823 31.02 -2.44 15.72
CA ASP A 823 30.55 -2.37 17.11
C ASP A 823 29.21 -3.11 17.30
N PHE A 824 28.42 -3.27 16.22
CA PHE A 824 27.09 -3.88 16.20
C PHE A 824 26.87 -4.71 14.92
N PRO A 825 27.13 -6.04 14.94
CA PRO A 825 27.05 -6.90 13.76
C PRO A 825 25.68 -6.89 13.05
N ASP A 826 24.59 -6.72 13.79
CA ASP A 826 23.22 -6.72 13.26
C ASP A 826 22.79 -5.36 12.66
N ALA A 827 23.56 -4.29 12.86
CA ALA A 827 23.17 -2.94 12.46
C ALA A 827 22.93 -2.81 10.94
N LEU A 828 23.68 -3.52 10.11
CA LEU A 828 23.49 -3.49 8.65
C LEU A 828 22.13 -4.08 8.24
N ARG A 829 21.69 -5.15 8.90
CA ARG A 829 20.38 -5.76 8.67
C ARG A 829 19.26 -4.82 9.12
N GLU A 830 19.42 -4.21 10.29
CA GLU A 830 18.47 -3.21 10.81
C GLU A 830 18.39 -1.95 9.93
N ILE A 831 19.52 -1.49 9.39
CA ILE A 831 19.59 -0.40 8.42
C ILE A 831 18.83 -0.77 7.16
N ALA A 832 19.07 -1.96 6.60
CA ALA A 832 18.42 -2.39 5.37
C ALA A 832 16.90 -2.50 5.56
N PHE A 833 16.48 -3.08 6.70
CA PHE A 833 15.08 -3.20 7.08
C PHE A 833 14.41 -1.84 7.29
N SER A 834 15.05 -0.94 8.05
CA SER A 834 14.53 0.43 8.29
C SER A 834 14.47 1.24 7.00
N SER A 835 15.47 1.09 6.13
CA SER A 835 15.48 1.72 4.81
C SER A 835 14.34 1.20 3.94
N ALA A 836 14.06 -0.10 3.95
CA ALA A 836 12.94 -0.69 3.21
C ALA A 836 11.58 -0.14 3.69
N ILE A 837 11.38 0.00 5.00
CA ILE A 837 10.16 0.61 5.57
C ILE A 837 10.04 2.08 5.22
N ASN A 838 11.14 2.84 5.33
CA ASN A 838 11.15 4.27 5.04
C ASN A 838 11.08 4.58 3.54
N HIS A 839 11.45 3.62 2.68
CA HIS A 839 11.31 3.72 1.24
C HIS A 839 9.86 3.47 0.84
N ARG A 840 9.03 4.52 0.95
CA ARG A 840 7.73 4.53 0.30
C ARG A 840 7.93 4.58 -1.21
N MET A 841 7.58 3.49 -1.89
CA MET A 841 7.34 3.52 -3.33
C MET A 841 6.14 4.47 -3.55
N LEU A 842 6.38 5.59 -4.23
CA LEU A 842 5.31 6.51 -4.66
C LEU A 842 4.26 5.67 -5.41
N SER A 843 3.02 5.67 -4.94
CA SER A 843 1.93 4.80 -5.42
C SER A 843 2.16 3.30 -5.19
N HIS A 844 1.67 2.79 -4.05
CA HIS A 844 1.52 1.36 -3.84
C HIS A 844 0.20 0.92 -4.49
N GLN A 845 0.28 0.05 -5.50
CA GLN A 845 -0.86 -0.79 -5.88
C GLN A 845 -1.23 -1.62 -4.64
N LYS A 846 -2.50 -1.61 -4.22
CA LYS A 846 -2.95 -2.31 -3.01
C LYS A 846 -2.60 -3.79 -3.11
N THR A 847 -2.22 -4.41 -2.00
CA THR A 847 -1.91 -5.84 -1.97
C THR A 847 -3.03 -6.62 -1.29
N LEU A 848 -3.55 -7.64 -1.99
CA LEU A 848 -4.41 -8.68 -1.42
C LEU A 848 -3.50 -9.84 -0.98
N TYR A 849 -3.19 -9.87 0.31
CA TYR A 849 -2.46 -10.96 0.95
C TYR A 849 -3.40 -12.14 1.17
N VAL A 850 -3.17 -13.26 0.49
CA VAL A 850 -3.99 -14.47 0.60
C VAL A 850 -3.28 -15.48 1.50
N ASP A 851 -3.79 -15.67 2.71
CA ASP A 851 -3.18 -16.57 3.69
C ASP A 851 -3.54 -18.03 3.39
N ILE A 852 -2.50 -18.77 3.00
CA ILE A 852 -2.52 -20.17 2.56
C ILE A 852 -1.69 -21.07 3.48
N SER A 853 -1.59 -20.68 4.76
CA SER A 853 -0.71 -21.36 5.73
C SER A 853 -1.03 -22.84 5.90
N ALA A 854 -2.30 -23.25 5.78
CA ALA A 854 -2.65 -24.67 5.90
C ALA A 854 -2.12 -25.43 4.67
N ILE A 855 -2.38 -24.94 3.45
CA ILE A 855 -1.88 -25.60 2.21
C ILE A 855 -0.35 -25.72 2.21
N VAL A 856 0.36 -24.73 2.75
CA VAL A 856 1.83 -24.78 2.88
C VAL A 856 2.26 -25.81 3.93
N ALA A 857 1.54 -25.94 5.04
CA ALA A 857 1.88 -26.85 6.14
C ALA A 857 1.51 -28.32 5.86
N THR A 858 0.43 -28.59 5.13
CA THR A 858 -0.13 -29.94 4.92
C THR A 858 -0.13 -30.36 3.46
N LYS A 859 0.37 -31.58 3.18
CA LYS A 859 0.19 -32.25 1.88
C LYS A 859 -1.14 -33.00 1.76
N LYS A 860 -2.08 -32.76 2.68
CA LYS A 860 -3.38 -33.43 2.67
C LYS A 860 -4.21 -32.86 1.51
N LEU A 861 -5.09 -33.69 0.97
CA LEU A 861 -6.02 -33.35 -0.10
C LEU A 861 -7.45 -33.38 0.46
N THR A 862 -7.70 -32.61 1.52
CA THR A 862 -9.05 -32.44 2.06
C THR A 862 -9.90 -31.55 1.13
N GLY A 863 -11.23 -31.60 1.26
CA GLY A 863 -12.13 -30.77 0.45
C GLY A 863 -11.93 -29.26 0.65
N VAL A 864 -11.51 -28.84 1.84
CA VAL A 864 -11.17 -27.43 2.15
C VAL A 864 -9.92 -27.01 1.40
N GLU A 865 -8.83 -27.77 1.49
CA GLU A 865 -7.56 -27.45 0.80
C GLU A 865 -7.73 -27.44 -0.73
N ARG A 866 -8.55 -28.34 -1.30
CA ARG A 866 -8.90 -28.30 -2.74
C ARG A 866 -9.61 -27.01 -3.10
N THR A 867 -10.56 -26.56 -2.29
CA THR A 867 -11.28 -25.30 -2.47
C THR A 867 -10.34 -24.09 -2.38
N SER A 868 -9.47 -24.05 -1.36
CA SER A 868 -8.49 -22.98 -1.20
C SER A 868 -7.55 -22.87 -2.40
N ARG A 869 -7.05 -24.00 -2.94
CA ARG A 869 -6.18 -24.01 -4.13
C ARG A 869 -6.91 -23.49 -5.37
N SER A 870 -8.15 -23.91 -5.59
CA SER A 870 -8.94 -23.46 -6.74
C SER A 870 -9.22 -21.95 -6.68
N ILE A 871 -9.56 -21.42 -5.50
CA ILE A 871 -9.75 -19.97 -5.32
C ILE A 871 -8.43 -19.24 -5.56
N LEU A 872 -7.35 -19.68 -4.91
CA LEU A 872 -6.00 -19.10 -5.06
C LEU A 872 -5.55 -19.04 -6.52
N ASP A 873 -5.72 -20.13 -7.28
CA ASP A 873 -5.32 -20.18 -8.69
C ASP A 873 -6.02 -19.11 -9.53
N GLN A 874 -7.33 -18.94 -9.32
CA GLN A 874 -8.09 -17.91 -10.01
C GLN A 874 -7.67 -16.49 -9.59
N LEU A 875 -7.40 -16.27 -8.29
CA LEU A 875 -6.90 -15.00 -7.78
C LEU A 875 -5.53 -14.62 -8.37
N LEU A 876 -4.63 -15.58 -8.55
CA LEU A 876 -3.30 -15.34 -9.14
C LEU A 876 -3.36 -15.10 -10.64
N ARG A 877 -4.30 -15.72 -11.36
CA ARG A 877 -4.47 -15.57 -12.80
C ARG A 877 -5.27 -14.34 -13.19
N SER A 878 -6.22 -13.93 -12.35
CA SER A 878 -7.12 -12.80 -12.57
C SER A 878 -7.22 -11.97 -11.28
N PRO A 879 -6.16 -11.22 -10.93
CA PRO A 879 -6.19 -10.37 -9.75
C PRO A 879 -7.24 -9.26 -9.90
N PRO A 880 -7.79 -8.74 -8.78
CA PRO A 880 -8.74 -7.63 -8.83
C PRO A 880 -8.12 -6.38 -9.45
N PRO A 881 -8.88 -5.58 -10.22
CA PRO A 881 -8.46 -4.26 -10.65
C PRO A 881 -7.85 -3.42 -9.51
N GLY A 882 -6.65 -2.89 -9.73
CA GLY A 882 -5.94 -2.07 -8.72
C GLY A 882 -5.33 -2.85 -7.55
N PHE A 883 -5.49 -4.18 -7.50
CA PHE A 883 -4.84 -5.04 -6.52
C PHE A 883 -3.74 -5.91 -7.13
N ARG A 884 -2.69 -6.13 -6.36
CA ARG A 884 -1.72 -7.21 -6.55
C ARG A 884 -2.09 -8.34 -5.58
N VAL A 885 -2.19 -9.57 -6.08
CA VAL A 885 -2.41 -10.74 -5.22
C VAL A 885 -1.07 -11.32 -4.78
N GLU A 886 -0.89 -11.49 -3.48
CA GLU A 886 0.34 -12.05 -2.89
C GLU A 886 -0.01 -13.18 -1.90
N PRO A 887 0.32 -14.44 -2.22
CA PRO A 887 0.11 -15.54 -1.29
C PRO A 887 1.06 -15.43 -0.10
N VAL A 888 0.54 -15.65 1.10
CA VAL A 888 1.31 -15.57 2.34
C VAL A 888 1.08 -16.79 3.22
N PHE A 889 2.03 -17.06 4.09
CA PHE A 889 1.88 -18.07 5.13
C PHE A 889 2.49 -17.58 6.44
N ALA A 890 2.01 -18.14 7.54
CA ALA A 890 2.54 -17.98 8.88
C ALA A 890 2.67 -19.36 9.54
N THR A 891 3.41 -19.41 10.64
CA THR A 891 3.46 -20.60 11.52
C THR A 891 3.14 -20.17 12.94
N THR A 892 2.94 -21.07 13.89
CA THR A 892 2.70 -20.68 15.30
C THR A 892 3.82 -19.83 15.92
N HIS A 893 5.00 -19.77 15.29
CA HIS A 893 6.16 -19.01 15.79
C HIS A 893 6.65 -17.93 14.83
N GLN A 894 6.22 -17.93 13.56
CA GLN A 894 6.66 -16.97 12.55
C GLN A 894 5.48 -16.17 12.03
N THR A 895 5.66 -14.86 11.95
CA THR A 895 4.72 -13.92 11.34
C THR A 895 4.60 -14.16 9.83
N TYR A 896 3.66 -13.45 9.21
CA TYR A 896 3.35 -13.60 7.79
C TYR A 896 4.57 -13.35 6.87
N ARG A 897 4.82 -14.31 5.99
CA ARG A 897 5.83 -14.26 4.92
C ARG A 897 5.19 -14.57 3.59
N THR A 898 5.75 -14.05 2.50
CA THR A 898 5.35 -14.41 1.14
C THR A 898 5.58 -15.91 0.90
N ALA A 899 4.59 -16.62 0.35
CA ALA A 899 4.66 -18.06 0.05
C ALA A 899 5.28 -18.34 -1.33
N SER A 900 6.36 -17.65 -1.70
CA SER A 900 6.91 -17.70 -3.06
C SER A 900 7.46 -19.07 -3.43
N VAL A 901 7.98 -19.85 -2.46
CA VAL A 901 8.46 -21.21 -2.71
C VAL A 901 7.30 -22.13 -3.08
N TYR A 902 6.16 -22.01 -2.39
CA TYR A 902 4.96 -22.77 -2.69
C TYR A 902 4.46 -22.48 -4.11
N VAL A 903 4.29 -21.19 -4.45
CA VAL A 903 3.83 -20.79 -5.79
C VAL A 903 4.80 -21.26 -6.87
N CYS A 904 6.12 -21.14 -6.66
CA CYS A 904 7.09 -21.60 -7.64
C CYS A 904 6.97 -23.12 -7.90
N ALA A 905 6.81 -23.91 -6.85
CA ALA A 905 6.64 -25.35 -6.97
C ALA A 905 5.34 -25.74 -7.67
N GLU A 906 4.22 -25.08 -7.32
CA GLU A 906 2.89 -25.38 -7.88
C GLU A 906 2.81 -25.10 -9.40
N TYR A 907 3.45 -24.03 -9.87
CA TYR A 907 3.37 -23.60 -11.27
C TYR A 907 4.60 -23.97 -12.12
N GLY A 908 5.53 -24.77 -11.59
CA GLY A 908 6.74 -25.19 -12.33
C GLY A 908 7.73 -24.05 -12.61
N ILE A 909 7.75 -23.01 -11.78
CA ILE A 909 8.66 -21.87 -11.91
C ILE A 909 10.01 -22.23 -11.26
N PRO A 910 11.17 -21.85 -11.84
CA PRO A 910 12.48 -22.18 -11.28
C PRO A 910 12.64 -21.76 -9.81
N GLY A 911 13.02 -22.72 -8.96
CA GLY A 911 13.24 -22.49 -7.53
C GLY A 911 14.33 -21.45 -7.27
N GLY A 912 14.09 -20.55 -6.31
CA GLY A 912 15.03 -19.48 -5.92
C GLY A 912 15.01 -18.24 -6.82
N CYS A 913 14.17 -18.20 -7.86
CA CYS A 913 14.00 -16.99 -8.68
C CYS A 913 13.37 -15.84 -7.88
N ILE A 914 12.39 -16.15 -7.02
CA ILE A 914 11.67 -15.22 -6.15
C ILE A 914 11.81 -15.73 -4.72
N THR A 915 12.44 -14.93 -3.86
CA THR A 915 12.76 -15.31 -2.48
C THR A 915 11.66 -14.90 -1.51
N GLU A 916 11.40 -15.74 -0.51
CA GLU A 916 10.43 -15.42 0.52
C GLU A 916 10.92 -14.29 1.43
N SER A 917 10.02 -13.37 1.75
CA SER A 917 10.28 -12.23 2.63
C SER A 917 9.13 -12.04 3.62
N GLU A 918 9.41 -11.35 4.72
CA GLU A 918 8.35 -10.90 5.63
C GLU A 918 7.48 -9.84 4.93
N ILE A 919 6.18 -9.86 5.18
CA ILE A 919 5.29 -8.90 4.53
C ILE A 919 5.42 -7.51 5.15
N HIS A 920 5.23 -6.48 4.32
CA HIS A 920 5.25 -5.08 4.72
C HIS A 920 3.98 -4.39 4.20
N PRO A 921 2.83 -4.66 4.84
CA PRO A 921 1.55 -4.17 4.37
C PRO A 921 1.43 -2.65 4.57
N ASN A 922 0.71 -2.03 3.63
CA ASN A 922 0.38 -0.61 3.62
C ASN A 922 -1.10 -0.41 4.02
N PRO A 923 -1.47 0.80 4.48
CA PRO A 923 -2.87 1.18 4.61
C PRO A 923 -3.65 0.89 3.31
N GLY A 924 -4.83 0.29 3.44
CA GLY A 924 -5.68 -0.10 2.31
C GLY A 924 -5.41 -1.50 1.74
N ASP A 925 -4.37 -2.21 2.19
CA ASP A 925 -4.16 -3.61 1.87
C ASP A 925 -5.19 -4.52 2.55
N VAL A 926 -5.34 -5.75 2.05
CA VAL A 926 -6.29 -6.73 2.57
C VAL A 926 -5.55 -8.02 2.93
N LEU A 927 -5.75 -8.55 4.13
CA LEU A 927 -5.37 -9.90 4.51
C LEU A 927 -6.61 -10.80 4.45
N PHE A 928 -6.66 -11.66 3.44
CA PHE A 928 -7.73 -12.63 3.22
C PHE A 928 -7.30 -14.00 3.71
N ILE A 929 -7.89 -14.43 4.82
CA ILE A 929 -7.60 -15.71 5.48
C ILE A 929 -8.46 -16.78 4.86
N LEU A 930 -7.87 -17.43 3.84
CA LEU A 930 -8.56 -18.41 3.02
C LEU A 930 -8.65 -19.76 3.74
N ASP A 931 -7.59 -20.17 4.43
CA ASP A 931 -7.53 -21.49 5.06
C ASP A 931 -8.18 -21.57 6.45
N TRP A 932 -8.65 -22.77 6.81
CA TRP A 932 -9.01 -23.10 8.19
C TRP A 932 -7.77 -23.51 9.00
N GLN A 933 -7.35 -22.64 9.93
CA GLN A 933 -6.09 -22.76 10.67
C GLN A 933 -6.19 -22.19 12.10
N PRO A 934 -6.93 -22.86 12.99
CA PRO A 934 -7.27 -22.33 14.32
C PRO A 934 -6.04 -22.02 15.19
N GLU A 935 -5.03 -22.89 15.21
CA GLU A 935 -3.82 -22.71 16.04
C GLU A 935 -2.96 -21.53 15.58
N ILE A 936 -2.77 -21.37 14.26
CA ILE A 936 -2.03 -20.24 13.69
C ILE A 936 -2.83 -18.95 13.89
N SER A 937 -4.15 -19.00 13.68
CA SER A 937 -5.05 -17.88 13.93
C SER A 937 -4.92 -17.40 15.38
N LYS A 938 -4.96 -18.32 16.35
CA LYS A 938 -4.81 -18.00 17.77
C LYS A 938 -3.45 -17.36 18.09
N ALA A 939 -2.36 -17.93 17.57
CA ALA A 939 -1.01 -17.43 17.82
C ALA A 939 -0.79 -15.99 17.31
N HIS A 940 -1.49 -15.59 16.24
CA HIS A 940 -1.29 -14.29 15.56
C HIS A 940 -2.39 -13.25 15.82
N ARG A 941 -3.22 -13.40 16.85
CA ARG A 941 -4.25 -12.39 17.20
C ARG A 941 -3.66 -10.99 17.40
N ALA A 942 -2.58 -10.88 18.15
CA ALA A 942 -1.92 -9.59 18.41
C ALA A 942 -1.33 -8.96 17.13
N GLU A 943 -0.74 -9.76 16.26
CA GLU A 943 -0.20 -9.25 14.99
C GLU A 943 -1.33 -8.77 14.07
N ARG A 944 -2.44 -9.51 13.97
CA ARG A 944 -3.61 -9.06 13.20
C ARG A 944 -4.21 -7.76 13.74
N ALA A 945 -4.30 -7.59 15.06
CA ALA A 945 -4.73 -6.33 15.66
C ALA A 945 -3.82 -5.16 15.27
N ARG A 946 -2.50 -5.40 15.18
CA ARG A 946 -1.52 -4.42 14.70
C ARG A 946 -1.63 -4.16 13.19
N LEU A 947 -1.88 -5.18 12.37
CA LEU A 947 -2.13 -4.98 10.93
C LEU A 947 -3.38 -4.11 10.71
N LYS A 948 -4.45 -4.40 11.45
CA LYS A 948 -5.69 -3.62 11.42
C LYS A 948 -5.48 -2.19 11.89
N SER A 949 -4.68 -1.95 12.94
CA SER A 949 -4.33 -0.58 13.36
C SER A 949 -3.59 0.19 12.25
N LYS A 950 -2.79 -0.50 11.42
CA LYS A 950 -2.13 0.06 10.23
C LYS A 950 -3.06 0.28 9.03
N GLY A 951 -4.35 0.01 9.16
CA GLY A 951 -5.33 0.19 8.08
C GLY A 951 -5.40 -0.98 7.10
N VAL A 952 -4.91 -2.17 7.49
CA VAL A 952 -5.09 -3.41 6.71
C VAL A 952 -6.44 -4.02 7.06
N ARG A 953 -7.26 -4.31 6.05
CA ARG A 953 -8.54 -4.98 6.25
C ARG A 953 -8.33 -6.50 6.38
N ILE A 954 -8.97 -7.14 7.35
CA ILE A 954 -8.84 -8.57 7.62
C ILE A 954 -10.18 -9.26 7.36
N ILE A 955 -10.18 -10.23 6.44
CA ILE A 955 -11.39 -10.98 6.06
C ILE A 955 -11.13 -12.48 6.17
N PHE A 956 -12.01 -13.21 6.84
CA PHE A 956 -11.95 -14.68 6.91
C PHE A 956 -12.83 -15.34 5.85
N PHE A 957 -12.39 -16.47 5.30
CA PHE A 957 -13.24 -17.37 4.53
C PHE A 957 -13.76 -18.50 5.42
N VAL A 958 -15.08 -18.63 5.54
CA VAL A 958 -15.73 -19.52 6.50
C VAL A 958 -16.45 -20.66 5.79
N TYR A 959 -15.93 -21.88 6.00
CA TYR A 959 -16.44 -23.09 5.36
C TYR A 959 -17.66 -23.67 6.07
N ASP A 960 -17.57 -23.90 7.37
CA ASP A 960 -18.71 -24.33 8.17
C ASP A 960 -18.56 -23.95 9.65
N LEU A 961 -19.67 -24.01 10.37
CA LEU A 961 -19.77 -23.76 11.81
C LEU A 961 -20.25 -24.99 12.58
N LEU A 962 -20.30 -26.15 11.92
CA LEU A 962 -20.83 -27.39 12.47
C LEU A 962 -20.13 -27.83 13.76
N PRO A 963 -18.80 -27.67 13.92
CA PRO A 963 -18.16 -28.00 15.19
C PRO A 963 -18.65 -27.16 16.37
N ILE A 964 -19.26 -25.99 16.15
CA ILE A 964 -19.86 -25.14 17.20
C ILE A 964 -21.34 -25.49 17.38
N VAL A 965 -22.12 -25.52 16.28
CA VAL A 965 -23.58 -25.72 16.36
C VAL A 965 -23.99 -27.16 16.66
N SER A 966 -23.12 -28.13 16.40
CA SER A 966 -23.36 -29.57 16.62
C SER A 966 -22.07 -30.31 17.02
N PRO A 967 -21.51 -30.00 18.20
CA PRO A 967 -20.23 -30.53 18.65
C PRO A 967 -20.21 -32.06 18.79
N GLN A 968 -21.37 -32.70 19.01
CA GLN A 968 -21.50 -34.14 19.14
C GLN A 968 -21.08 -34.94 17.89
N TRP A 969 -20.95 -34.28 16.75
CA TRP A 969 -20.49 -34.90 15.50
C TRP A 969 -18.97 -34.86 15.31
N PHE A 970 -18.25 -34.19 16.20
CA PHE A 970 -16.81 -33.96 16.08
C PHE A 970 -16.08 -34.37 17.37
N PRO A 971 -14.79 -34.70 17.29
CA PRO A 971 -13.98 -34.88 18.49
C PRO A 971 -13.87 -33.58 19.30
N ASP A 972 -13.79 -33.67 20.63
CA ASP A 972 -13.78 -32.51 21.56
C ASP A 972 -12.73 -31.43 21.22
N PHE A 973 -11.56 -31.85 20.71
CA PHE A 973 -10.49 -30.92 20.33
C PHE A 973 -10.87 -30.05 19.13
N VAL A 974 -11.73 -30.51 18.22
CA VAL A 974 -12.18 -29.75 17.05
C VAL A 974 -13.13 -28.64 17.46
N HIS A 975 -14.09 -28.92 18.36
CA HIS A 975 -14.96 -27.89 18.94
C HIS A 975 -14.15 -26.81 19.65
N THR A 976 -13.13 -27.20 20.43
CA THR A 976 -12.25 -26.26 21.14
C THR A 976 -11.49 -25.37 20.17
N ALA A 977 -10.89 -25.95 19.13
CA ALA A 977 -10.16 -25.21 18.10
C ALA A 977 -11.07 -24.26 17.31
N GLN A 978 -12.28 -24.71 16.94
CA GLN A 978 -13.27 -23.89 16.23
C GLN A 978 -13.76 -22.71 17.08
N SER A 979 -13.94 -22.94 18.38
CA SER A 979 -14.35 -21.87 19.32
C SER A 979 -13.31 -20.76 19.41
N GLU A 980 -12.02 -21.11 19.47
CA GLU A 980 -10.92 -20.14 19.45
C GLU A 980 -10.83 -19.39 18.11
N TRP A 981 -11.06 -20.10 17.00
CA TRP A 981 -11.13 -19.50 15.67
C TRP A 981 -12.28 -18.49 15.55
N MET A 982 -13.41 -18.75 16.22
CA MET A 982 -14.56 -17.83 16.24
C MET A 982 -14.22 -16.47 16.86
N TYR A 983 -13.45 -16.44 17.95
CA TYR A 983 -12.96 -15.17 18.50
C TYR A 983 -12.06 -14.44 17.49
N CYS A 984 -11.23 -15.16 16.73
CA CYS A 984 -10.39 -14.56 15.71
C CYS A 984 -11.21 -13.96 14.56
N ILE A 985 -12.30 -14.62 14.16
CA ILE A 985 -13.25 -14.10 13.17
C ILE A 985 -13.90 -12.82 13.71
N ALA A 986 -14.43 -12.83 14.93
CA ALA A 986 -15.12 -11.68 15.53
C ALA A 986 -14.25 -10.41 15.66
N GLU A 987 -12.93 -10.58 15.81
CA GLU A 987 -11.96 -9.47 15.89
C GLU A 987 -11.60 -8.85 14.52
N SER A 988 -11.94 -9.52 13.42
CA SER A 988 -11.62 -9.09 12.05
C SER A 988 -12.58 -8.01 11.53
N ASP A 989 -12.48 -7.65 10.26
CA ASP A 989 -13.37 -6.67 9.60
C ASP A 989 -14.57 -7.35 8.92
N GLY A 990 -14.46 -8.64 8.64
CA GLY A 990 -15.58 -9.40 8.11
C GLY A 990 -15.26 -10.85 7.79
N ALA A 991 -16.28 -11.55 7.32
CA ALA A 991 -16.17 -12.93 6.86
C ALA A 991 -17.00 -13.15 5.60
N ILE A 992 -16.45 -13.95 4.68
CA ILE A 992 -17.14 -14.45 3.51
C ILE A 992 -17.37 -15.95 3.71
N CYS A 993 -18.63 -16.36 3.73
CA CYS A 993 -19.04 -17.74 3.92
C CYS A 993 -19.25 -18.45 2.59
N ILE A 994 -19.07 -19.77 2.57
CA ILE A 994 -19.24 -20.57 1.33
C ILE A 994 -20.71 -20.75 0.90
N SER A 995 -21.66 -20.33 1.74
CA SER A 995 -23.10 -20.35 1.48
C SER A 995 -23.83 -19.28 2.30
N ARG A 996 -25.02 -18.92 1.87
CA ARG A 996 -25.92 -18.04 2.63
C ARG A 996 -26.37 -18.70 3.93
N ALA A 997 -26.59 -20.02 3.93
CA ALA A 997 -26.88 -20.80 5.13
C ALA A 997 -25.78 -20.65 6.19
N VAL A 998 -24.51 -20.82 5.81
CA VAL A 998 -23.38 -20.63 6.74
C VAL A 998 -23.26 -19.16 7.18
N ALA A 999 -23.54 -18.19 6.31
CA ALA A 999 -23.57 -16.78 6.67
C ALA A 999 -24.65 -16.46 7.72
N HIS A 1000 -25.83 -17.05 7.61
CA HIS A 1000 -26.88 -16.91 8.62
C HIS A 1000 -26.53 -17.61 9.94
N ASP A 1001 -25.88 -18.78 9.89
CA ASP A 1001 -25.39 -19.44 11.10
C ASP A 1001 -24.30 -18.60 11.78
N LEU A 1002 -23.39 -17.99 11.01
CA LEU A 1002 -22.38 -17.08 11.54
C LEU A 1002 -23.02 -15.85 12.19
N GLN A 1003 -24.00 -15.26 11.52
CA GLN A 1003 -24.76 -14.14 12.04
C GLN A 1003 -25.46 -14.48 13.37
N ARG A 1004 -26.05 -15.67 13.47
CA ARG A 1004 -26.73 -16.15 14.68
C ARG A 1004 -25.74 -16.35 15.84
N GLU A 1005 -24.59 -16.96 15.57
CA GLU A 1005 -23.56 -17.19 16.59
C GLU A 1005 -22.93 -15.86 17.06
N LEU A 1006 -22.68 -14.93 16.14
CA LEU A 1006 -22.09 -13.62 16.46
C LEU A 1006 -23.07 -12.65 17.14
N ALA A 1007 -24.38 -12.91 17.09
CA ALA A 1007 -25.36 -12.17 17.88
C ALA A 1007 -25.21 -12.41 19.39
N ASP A 1008 -24.50 -13.45 19.81
CA ASP A 1008 -24.14 -13.68 21.21
C ASP A 1008 -23.10 -12.64 21.69
N THR A 1009 -23.45 -11.90 22.74
CA THR A 1009 -22.62 -10.83 23.33
C THR A 1009 -21.21 -11.29 23.76
N LYS A 1010 -20.96 -12.59 23.91
CA LYS A 1010 -19.65 -13.13 24.32
C LYS A 1010 -18.51 -12.81 23.34
N TYR A 1011 -18.79 -12.55 22.06
CA TYR A 1011 -17.76 -12.32 21.04
C TYR A 1011 -17.35 -10.85 20.86
N GLY A 1012 -18.14 -9.88 21.32
CA GLY A 1012 -17.78 -8.46 21.29
C GLY A 1012 -17.48 -7.90 19.89
N ILE A 1013 -18.38 -8.12 18.92
CA ILE A 1013 -18.18 -7.71 17.53
C ILE A 1013 -18.13 -6.18 17.32
N SER A 1014 -17.30 -5.74 16.38
CA SER A 1014 -17.27 -4.33 15.94
C SER A 1014 -18.58 -3.94 15.25
N GLN A 1015 -18.98 -2.68 15.42
CA GLN A 1015 -20.07 -2.08 14.65
C GLN A 1015 -19.81 -2.08 13.14
N GLU A 1016 -18.61 -2.36 12.65
CA GLU A 1016 -18.25 -2.37 11.22
C GLU A 1016 -18.09 -3.80 10.63
N PHE A 1017 -18.25 -4.85 11.45
CA PHE A 1017 -18.06 -6.25 11.02
C PHE A 1017 -19.06 -6.71 9.94
N SER A 1018 -18.57 -7.10 8.76
CA SER A 1018 -19.42 -7.49 7.62
C SER A 1018 -19.48 -9.01 7.44
N ILE A 1019 -20.68 -9.56 7.19
CA ILE A 1019 -20.89 -10.98 6.88
C ILE A 1019 -21.42 -11.07 5.47
N GLY A 1020 -20.77 -11.84 4.62
CA GLY A 1020 -21.24 -12.08 3.27
C GLY A 1020 -21.05 -13.52 2.84
N TRP A 1021 -21.42 -13.84 1.60
CA TRP A 1021 -21.38 -15.21 1.10
C TRP A 1021 -21.05 -15.30 -0.40
N SER A 1022 -20.40 -16.39 -0.78
CA SER A 1022 -20.18 -16.77 -2.18
C SER A 1022 -20.28 -18.28 -2.31
N HIS A 1023 -21.11 -18.75 -3.25
CA HIS A 1023 -21.15 -20.17 -3.60
C HIS A 1023 -19.79 -20.63 -4.14
N LEU A 1024 -19.49 -21.92 -3.97
CA LEU A 1024 -18.25 -22.52 -4.49
C LEU A 1024 -18.38 -22.88 -5.97
N GLY A 1025 -17.26 -22.73 -6.69
CA GLY A 1025 -17.10 -23.27 -8.03
C GLY A 1025 -17.08 -24.81 -8.04
N SER A 1026 -17.26 -25.41 -9.22
CA SER A 1026 -17.37 -26.86 -9.35
C SER A 1026 -16.66 -27.44 -10.58
N ASP A 1027 -15.91 -26.64 -11.33
CA ASP A 1027 -15.17 -27.11 -12.50
C ASP A 1027 -13.94 -27.91 -12.10
N ILE A 1028 -13.77 -29.03 -12.79
CA ILE A 1028 -12.68 -29.99 -12.59
C ILE A 1028 -11.77 -29.88 -13.83
N PRO A 1029 -10.44 -29.71 -13.67
CA PRO A 1029 -9.54 -29.56 -14.82
C PRO A 1029 -9.54 -30.79 -15.75
N HIS A 1030 -9.96 -30.57 -17.01
CA HIS A 1030 -9.78 -31.42 -18.21
C HIS A 1030 -9.95 -32.94 -18.02
N ALA A 1031 -11.14 -33.44 -18.36
CA ALA A 1031 -11.35 -34.85 -18.68
C ALA A 1031 -10.58 -35.19 -19.98
N VAL A 1032 -9.57 -36.06 -19.88
CA VAL A 1032 -8.99 -36.73 -21.05
C VAL A 1032 -9.89 -37.92 -21.39
N GLU A 1033 -10.24 -38.05 -22.66
CA GLU A 1033 -11.03 -39.17 -23.18
C GLU A 1033 -10.42 -40.53 -22.82
N ASN A 1034 -11.31 -41.46 -22.47
CA ASN A 1034 -11.11 -42.90 -22.32
C ASN A 1034 -10.28 -43.36 -21.10
N TRP A 1035 -10.91 -43.30 -19.92
CA TRP A 1035 -10.68 -44.33 -18.90
C TRP A 1035 -11.62 -45.51 -19.20
N GLU A 1036 -11.08 -46.72 -19.45
CA GLU A 1036 -11.87 -47.95 -19.51
C GLU A 1036 -12.30 -48.41 -18.11
N HIS A 1037 -13.62 -48.39 -17.84
CA HIS A 1037 -14.21 -48.82 -16.57
C HIS A 1037 -13.69 -50.20 -16.14
N SER A 1038 -13.02 -50.27 -14.98
CA SER A 1038 -12.59 -51.55 -14.40
C SER A 1038 -13.68 -52.24 -13.57
N ASP A 1039 -14.88 -51.66 -13.48
CA ASP A 1039 -16.04 -52.32 -12.87
C ASP A 1039 -16.86 -52.97 -14.01
N SER A 1040 -16.54 -54.22 -14.31
CA SER A 1040 -17.09 -55.02 -15.43
C SER A 1040 -18.55 -55.47 -15.25
N ASN A 1041 -19.31 -54.77 -14.40
CA ASN A 1041 -20.64 -55.18 -13.97
C ASN A 1041 -21.68 -54.16 -14.48
N GLU A 1042 -22.43 -54.51 -15.53
CA GLU A 1042 -23.41 -53.65 -16.25
C GLU A 1042 -24.64 -53.21 -15.41
N GLN A 1043 -24.65 -53.48 -14.10
CA GLN A 1043 -25.78 -53.15 -13.23
C GLN A 1043 -25.79 -51.68 -12.81
N PRO A 1044 -26.98 -51.02 -12.80
CA PRO A 1044 -27.13 -49.63 -12.41
C PRO A 1044 -26.73 -49.39 -10.94
N PHE A 1045 -26.08 -48.25 -10.68
CA PHE A 1045 -25.63 -47.87 -9.34
C PHE A 1045 -25.91 -46.40 -9.03
N VAL A 1046 -26.03 -46.09 -7.73
CA VAL A 1046 -26.08 -44.72 -7.19
C VAL A 1046 -24.84 -44.44 -6.34
N LEU A 1047 -24.49 -43.16 -6.23
CA LEU A 1047 -23.28 -42.71 -5.53
C LEU A 1047 -23.58 -42.08 -4.17
N MET A 1048 -22.65 -42.26 -3.24
CA MET A 1048 -22.44 -41.39 -2.09
C MET A 1048 -20.98 -40.95 -2.08
N VAL A 1049 -20.71 -39.64 -2.02
CA VAL A 1049 -19.36 -39.09 -2.11
C VAL A 1049 -19.06 -38.22 -0.88
N GLY A 1050 -17.97 -38.53 -0.19
CA GLY A 1050 -17.49 -37.78 0.97
C GLY A 1050 -16.83 -38.68 2.03
N THR A 1051 -16.01 -38.09 2.89
CA THR A 1051 -15.42 -38.78 4.04
C THR A 1051 -16.50 -39.42 4.91
N VAL A 1052 -16.27 -40.65 5.37
CA VAL A 1052 -17.21 -41.37 6.23
C VAL A 1052 -17.15 -40.81 7.66
N GLU A 1053 -18.13 -39.99 8.03
CA GLU A 1053 -18.22 -39.29 9.33
C GLU A 1053 -19.63 -39.47 9.94
N PRO A 1054 -19.82 -39.25 11.26
CA PRO A 1054 -21.09 -39.49 11.95
C PRO A 1054 -22.27 -38.74 11.33
N ARG A 1055 -22.06 -37.48 10.94
CA ARG A 1055 -23.10 -36.60 10.36
C ARG A 1055 -23.49 -36.93 8.92
N LYS A 1056 -22.70 -37.72 8.18
CA LYS A 1056 -22.86 -37.88 6.72
C LYS A 1056 -23.95 -38.89 6.32
N GLY A 1057 -24.62 -39.50 7.30
CA GLY A 1057 -25.80 -40.35 7.06
C GLY A 1057 -25.51 -41.72 6.40
N HIS A 1058 -24.25 -42.11 6.20
CA HIS A 1058 -23.86 -43.40 5.61
C HIS A 1058 -24.55 -44.60 6.28
N GLN A 1059 -24.56 -44.63 7.62
CA GLN A 1059 -25.21 -45.68 8.39
C GLN A 1059 -26.71 -45.79 8.07
N LYS A 1060 -27.42 -44.65 8.02
CA LYS A 1060 -28.87 -44.57 7.79
C LYS A 1060 -29.24 -45.03 6.37
N VAL A 1061 -28.45 -44.61 5.37
CA VAL A 1061 -28.64 -45.05 3.97
C VAL A 1061 -28.38 -46.54 3.82
N LEU A 1062 -27.35 -47.10 4.47
CA LEU A 1062 -27.10 -48.54 4.44
C LEU A 1062 -28.23 -49.33 5.08
N ASP A 1063 -28.76 -48.88 6.22
CA ASP A 1063 -29.88 -49.53 6.90
C ASP A 1063 -31.13 -49.54 5.99
N ALA A 1064 -31.45 -48.41 5.36
CA ALA A 1064 -32.54 -48.29 4.40
C ALA A 1064 -32.35 -49.18 3.16
N LEU A 1065 -31.15 -49.20 2.58
CA LEU A 1065 -30.85 -50.04 1.41
C LEU A 1065 -30.94 -51.52 1.72
N GLN A 1066 -30.50 -51.97 2.89
CA GLN A 1066 -30.65 -53.37 3.27
C GLN A 1066 -32.12 -53.79 3.35
N HIS A 1067 -33.01 -52.91 3.80
CA HIS A 1067 -34.45 -53.15 3.74
C HIS A 1067 -34.98 -53.20 2.30
N ALA A 1068 -34.56 -52.28 1.43
CA ALA A 1068 -34.95 -52.29 0.01
C ALA A 1068 -34.44 -53.55 -0.71
N TRP A 1069 -33.18 -53.94 -0.48
CA TRP A 1069 -32.55 -55.14 -1.01
C TRP A 1069 -33.24 -56.43 -0.55
N ALA A 1070 -33.75 -56.47 0.69
CA ALA A 1070 -34.54 -57.59 1.19
C ALA A 1070 -35.91 -57.72 0.49
N LYS A 1071 -36.46 -56.62 -0.05
CA LYS A 1071 -37.69 -56.60 -0.86
C LYS A 1071 -37.44 -56.83 -2.36
N GLY A 1072 -36.19 -57.08 -2.77
CA GLY A 1072 -35.83 -57.40 -4.15
C GLY A 1072 -35.30 -56.24 -4.99
N GLU A 1073 -34.97 -55.08 -4.39
CA GLU A 1073 -34.29 -53.98 -5.10
C GLU A 1073 -32.91 -54.41 -5.63
N THR A 1074 -32.58 -54.00 -6.86
CA THR A 1074 -31.35 -54.38 -7.58
C THR A 1074 -30.34 -53.23 -7.69
N MET A 1075 -30.74 -51.99 -7.39
CA MET A 1075 -29.86 -50.82 -7.42
C MET A 1075 -28.62 -51.01 -6.51
N ARG A 1076 -27.43 -50.83 -7.08
CA ARG A 1076 -26.15 -50.90 -6.36
C ARG A 1076 -25.83 -49.56 -5.67
N LEU A 1077 -25.10 -49.61 -4.56
CA LEU A 1077 -24.55 -48.42 -3.90
C LEU A 1077 -23.02 -48.42 -4.01
N VAL A 1078 -22.48 -47.32 -4.53
CA VAL A 1078 -21.04 -47.04 -4.55
C VAL A 1078 -20.75 -45.87 -3.60
N VAL A 1079 -19.98 -46.12 -2.55
CA VAL A 1079 -19.50 -45.09 -1.61
C VAL A 1079 -18.07 -44.71 -1.98
N VAL A 1080 -17.82 -43.41 -2.15
CA VAL A 1080 -16.49 -42.86 -2.47
C VAL A 1080 -16.05 -41.95 -1.34
N GLY A 1081 -14.98 -42.31 -0.64
CA GLY A 1081 -14.42 -41.52 0.45
C GLY A 1081 -13.76 -42.37 1.53
N GLY A 1082 -12.71 -41.82 2.14
CA GLY A 1082 -11.94 -42.49 3.19
C GLY A 1082 -12.66 -42.53 4.54
N ALA A 1083 -12.08 -43.28 5.48
CA ALA A 1083 -12.54 -43.31 6.87
C ALA A 1083 -12.30 -41.97 7.59
N GLY A 1084 -13.35 -41.42 8.20
CA GLY A 1084 -13.28 -40.23 9.06
C GLY A 1084 -13.08 -40.57 10.53
N TRP A 1085 -13.66 -39.75 11.42
CA TRP A 1085 -13.56 -39.89 12.88
C TRP A 1085 -14.82 -40.49 13.49
N MET A 1086 -14.71 -41.09 14.69
CA MET A 1086 -15.84 -41.58 15.50
C MET A 1086 -16.76 -42.59 14.78
N VAL A 1087 -16.23 -43.33 13.80
CA VAL A 1087 -17.00 -44.25 12.95
C VAL A 1087 -16.42 -45.66 12.88
N ASP A 1088 -15.57 -46.08 13.82
CA ASP A 1088 -14.87 -47.37 13.76
C ASP A 1088 -15.81 -48.57 13.51
N GLY A 1089 -16.97 -48.58 14.17
CA GLY A 1089 -18.00 -49.60 13.97
C GLY A 1089 -18.63 -49.58 12.56
N LEU A 1090 -18.85 -48.39 11.99
CA LEU A 1090 -19.36 -48.22 10.64
C LEU A 1090 -18.30 -48.59 9.59
N ILE A 1091 -17.02 -48.27 9.81
CA ILE A 1091 -15.92 -48.68 8.93
C ILE A 1091 -15.78 -50.20 8.88
N ALA A 1092 -15.85 -50.86 10.04
CA ALA A 1092 -15.84 -52.32 10.10
C ALA A 1092 -17.01 -52.91 9.31
N ARG A 1093 -18.21 -52.31 9.42
CA ARG A 1093 -19.40 -52.73 8.67
C ARG A 1093 -19.25 -52.51 7.16
N LEU A 1094 -18.80 -51.34 6.71
CA LEU A 1094 -18.56 -51.02 5.31
C LEU A 1094 -17.55 -52.00 4.69
N THR A 1095 -16.47 -52.28 5.41
CA THR A 1095 -15.43 -53.24 4.98
C THR A 1095 -15.99 -54.66 4.86
N HIS A 1096 -16.86 -55.07 5.78
CA HIS A 1096 -17.52 -56.36 5.72
C HIS A 1096 -18.48 -56.44 4.52
N LEU A 1097 -19.36 -55.45 4.35
CA LEU A 1097 -20.32 -55.39 3.24
C LEU A 1097 -19.62 -55.38 1.88
N ALA A 1098 -18.52 -54.65 1.72
CA ALA A 1098 -17.76 -54.62 0.48
C ALA A 1098 -17.19 -56.00 0.08
N LYS A 1099 -17.11 -56.96 1.01
CA LYS A 1099 -16.68 -58.34 0.75
C LYS A 1099 -17.84 -59.31 0.61
N THR A 1100 -18.98 -59.04 1.23
CA THR A 1100 -20.09 -60.00 1.35
C THR A 1100 -21.33 -59.66 0.53
N GLU A 1101 -21.49 -58.41 0.11
CA GLU A 1101 -22.65 -57.93 -0.65
C GLU A 1101 -22.23 -57.41 -2.02
N SER A 1102 -22.58 -58.16 -3.07
CA SER A 1102 -22.27 -57.82 -4.47
C SER A 1102 -22.88 -56.49 -4.94
N ARG A 1103 -23.92 -56.00 -4.26
CA ARG A 1103 -24.58 -54.71 -4.56
C ARG A 1103 -23.92 -53.50 -3.89
N PHE A 1104 -22.86 -53.71 -3.11
CA PHE A 1104 -22.17 -52.64 -2.38
C PHE A 1104 -20.71 -52.52 -2.81
N THR A 1105 -20.24 -51.29 -3.02
CA THR A 1105 -18.84 -51.01 -3.33
C THR A 1105 -18.36 -49.80 -2.53
N TRP A 1106 -17.18 -49.92 -1.90
CA TRP A 1106 -16.57 -48.82 -1.17
C TRP A 1106 -15.17 -48.51 -1.69
N LEU A 1107 -15.03 -47.32 -2.28
CA LEU A 1107 -13.79 -46.79 -2.84
C LEU A 1107 -13.20 -45.76 -1.88
N GLN A 1108 -12.19 -46.16 -1.12
CA GLN A 1108 -11.56 -45.30 -0.10
C GLN A 1108 -10.66 -44.21 -0.71
N HIS A 1109 -10.12 -44.47 -1.90
CA HIS A 1109 -9.21 -43.58 -2.61
C HIS A 1109 -9.63 -43.51 -4.07
N ALA A 1110 -10.35 -42.44 -4.42
CA ALA A 1110 -10.64 -42.10 -5.80
C ALA A 1110 -9.94 -40.79 -6.14
N ASP A 1111 -9.20 -40.75 -7.24
CA ASP A 1111 -8.70 -39.49 -7.78
C ASP A 1111 -9.80 -38.73 -8.54
N ASP A 1112 -9.54 -37.47 -8.90
CA ASP A 1112 -10.53 -36.62 -9.58
C ASP A 1112 -10.99 -37.22 -10.93
N LYS A 1113 -10.13 -37.99 -11.62
CA LYS A 1113 -10.47 -38.66 -12.89
C LYS A 1113 -11.45 -39.80 -12.66
N GLN A 1114 -11.18 -40.64 -11.66
CA GLN A 1114 -12.07 -41.73 -11.24
C GLN A 1114 -13.43 -41.17 -10.80
N LEU A 1115 -13.42 -40.08 -10.03
CA LEU A 1115 -14.64 -39.45 -9.54
C LEU A 1115 -15.49 -38.89 -10.68
N VAL A 1116 -14.88 -38.24 -11.68
CA VAL A 1116 -15.57 -37.80 -12.90
C VAL A 1116 -16.22 -38.96 -13.64
N SER A 1117 -15.50 -40.06 -13.87
CA SER A 1117 -16.05 -41.25 -14.55
C SER A 1117 -17.22 -41.85 -13.76
N LEU A 1118 -17.13 -41.90 -12.43
CA LEU A 1118 -18.21 -42.37 -11.57
C LEU A 1118 -19.45 -41.47 -11.69
N TYR A 1119 -19.28 -40.14 -11.66
CA TYR A 1119 -20.39 -39.21 -11.87
C TYR A 1119 -20.99 -39.33 -13.27
N GLN A 1120 -20.22 -39.66 -14.31
CA GLN A 1120 -20.77 -39.88 -15.66
C GLN A 1120 -21.62 -41.17 -15.73
N ALA A 1121 -21.18 -42.25 -15.07
CA ALA A 1121 -21.80 -43.57 -15.17
C ALA A 1121 -22.94 -43.82 -14.19
N CYS A 1122 -23.00 -43.11 -13.05
CA CYS A 1122 -24.02 -43.35 -12.04
C CYS A 1122 -25.43 -42.99 -12.51
N GLN A 1123 -26.44 -43.54 -11.82
CA GLN A 1123 -27.86 -43.27 -12.04
C GLN A 1123 -28.40 -42.12 -11.17
N GLY A 1124 -27.65 -41.72 -10.14
CA GLY A 1124 -28.01 -40.65 -9.22
C GLY A 1124 -27.03 -40.54 -8.05
N LEU A 1125 -27.14 -39.43 -7.31
CA LEU A 1125 -26.36 -39.17 -6.10
C LEU A 1125 -27.28 -39.12 -4.87
N ILE A 1126 -26.88 -39.78 -3.79
CA ILE A 1126 -27.50 -39.67 -2.47
C ILE A 1126 -26.62 -38.81 -1.57
N MET A 1127 -27.19 -37.74 -1.01
CA MET A 1127 -26.50 -36.87 -0.04
C MET A 1127 -27.32 -36.79 1.26
N ALA A 1128 -27.01 -37.69 2.19
CA ALA A 1128 -27.80 -37.90 3.41
C ALA A 1128 -27.29 -37.13 4.65
N SER A 1129 -26.38 -36.17 4.45
CA SER A 1129 -25.74 -35.40 5.52
C SER A 1129 -26.76 -34.66 6.39
N GLU A 1130 -26.62 -34.77 7.72
CA GLU A 1130 -27.42 -34.06 8.73
C GLU A 1130 -27.02 -32.59 8.88
N GLY A 1131 -25.82 -32.24 8.46
CA GLY A 1131 -25.36 -30.86 8.32
C GLY A 1131 -24.21 -30.77 7.32
N GLU A 1132 -24.16 -29.69 6.55
CA GLU A 1132 -23.08 -29.34 5.61
C GLU A 1132 -22.87 -27.83 5.57
N GLY A 1133 -21.65 -27.41 5.20
CA GLY A 1133 -21.40 -26.00 4.86
C GLY A 1133 -21.82 -25.63 3.42
N PHE A 1134 -21.75 -26.60 2.50
CA PHE A 1134 -22.15 -26.40 1.08
C PHE A 1134 -22.63 -27.72 0.47
N GLY A 1135 -21.71 -28.68 0.26
CA GLY A 1135 -22.03 -29.98 -0.35
C GLY A 1135 -21.60 -30.07 -1.81
N LEU A 1136 -20.30 -29.87 -2.07
CA LEU A 1136 -19.70 -29.89 -3.41
C LEU A 1136 -20.13 -31.09 -4.30
N PRO A 1137 -20.26 -32.34 -3.79
CA PRO A 1137 -20.71 -33.47 -4.59
C PRO A 1137 -22.07 -33.29 -5.28
N ILE A 1138 -22.98 -32.52 -4.67
CA ILE A 1138 -24.29 -32.21 -5.26
C ILE A 1138 -24.11 -31.48 -6.59
N ILE A 1139 -23.26 -30.45 -6.62
CA ILE A 1139 -23.05 -29.62 -7.81
C ILE A 1139 -22.21 -30.39 -8.84
N GLU A 1140 -21.24 -31.19 -8.39
CA GLU A 1140 -20.48 -32.08 -9.27
C GLU A 1140 -21.39 -33.10 -9.98
N ALA A 1141 -22.34 -33.72 -9.26
CA ALA A 1141 -23.32 -34.63 -9.87
C ALA A 1141 -24.33 -33.92 -10.77
N ALA A 1142 -24.76 -32.70 -10.39
CA ALA A 1142 -25.67 -31.88 -11.18
C ALA A 1142 -25.08 -31.51 -12.55
N ARG A 1143 -23.76 -31.30 -12.65
CA ARG A 1143 -23.06 -31.09 -13.94
C ARG A 1143 -23.27 -32.20 -14.96
N TYR A 1144 -23.48 -33.44 -14.49
CA TYR A 1144 -23.75 -34.60 -15.33
C TYR A 1144 -25.24 -34.93 -15.40
N ASN A 1145 -26.12 -33.97 -15.05
CA ASN A 1145 -27.57 -34.08 -15.03
C ASN A 1145 -28.06 -35.29 -14.21
N LYS A 1146 -27.37 -35.59 -13.10
CA LYS A 1146 -27.74 -36.72 -12.26
C LYS A 1146 -28.90 -36.35 -11.33
N PRO A 1147 -29.92 -37.22 -11.19
CA PRO A 1147 -30.93 -37.12 -10.15
C PRO A 1147 -30.28 -37.09 -8.77
N LEU A 1148 -30.86 -36.30 -7.85
CA LEU A 1148 -30.35 -36.16 -6.49
C LEU A 1148 -31.42 -36.59 -5.48
N LEU A 1149 -31.01 -37.38 -4.50
CA LEU A 1149 -31.79 -37.64 -3.27
C LEU A 1149 -31.02 -37.05 -2.10
N VAL A 1150 -31.53 -35.96 -1.54
CA VAL A 1150 -30.82 -35.17 -0.51
C VAL A 1150 -31.67 -35.01 0.74
N ARG A 1151 -31.03 -34.85 1.89
CA ARG A 1151 -31.74 -34.50 3.12
C ARG A 1151 -32.34 -33.10 3.01
N ASP A 1152 -33.50 -32.87 3.61
CA ASP A 1152 -34.09 -31.54 3.73
C ASP A 1152 -33.38 -30.67 4.78
N ILE A 1153 -32.27 -30.02 4.38
CA ILE A 1153 -31.52 -29.05 5.20
C ILE A 1153 -31.36 -27.70 4.47
N PRO A 1154 -31.19 -26.57 5.19
CA PRO A 1154 -31.19 -25.23 4.59
C PRO A 1154 -30.21 -25.06 3.42
N VAL A 1155 -28.96 -25.53 3.55
CA VAL A 1155 -27.94 -25.38 2.49
C VAL A 1155 -28.25 -26.22 1.25
N PHE A 1156 -28.89 -27.38 1.40
CA PHE A 1156 -29.31 -28.18 0.24
C PHE A 1156 -30.52 -27.56 -0.45
N ARG A 1157 -31.42 -26.92 0.29
CA ARG A 1157 -32.49 -26.10 -0.31
C ARG A 1157 -31.93 -24.90 -1.08
N GLU A 1158 -30.93 -24.23 -0.51
CA GLU A 1158 -30.22 -23.12 -1.14
C GLU A 1158 -29.55 -23.51 -2.47
N ILE A 1159 -28.91 -24.68 -2.51
CA ILE A 1159 -28.17 -25.14 -3.71
C ILE A 1159 -29.09 -25.83 -4.72
N CYS A 1160 -29.94 -26.75 -4.26
CA CYS A 1160 -30.70 -27.62 -5.15
C CYS A 1160 -32.04 -27.03 -5.58
N GLY A 1161 -32.63 -26.09 -4.83
CA GLY A 1161 -33.99 -25.59 -5.11
C GLY A 1161 -35.00 -26.72 -5.28
N ASP A 1162 -35.72 -26.73 -6.40
CA ASP A 1162 -36.70 -27.78 -6.73
C ASP A 1162 -36.12 -28.99 -7.50
N TYR A 1163 -34.82 -28.96 -7.84
CA TYR A 1163 -34.18 -30.00 -8.66
C TYR A 1163 -34.01 -31.34 -7.94
N ALA A 1164 -33.80 -31.33 -6.62
CA ALA A 1164 -33.56 -32.55 -5.83
C ALA A 1164 -34.84 -33.16 -5.26
N THR A 1165 -34.83 -34.49 -5.04
CA THR A 1165 -35.82 -35.15 -4.20
C THR A 1165 -35.36 -35.06 -2.74
N TYR A 1166 -36.23 -34.55 -1.88
CA TYR A 1166 -35.92 -34.33 -0.46
C TYR A 1166 -36.52 -35.42 0.43
N PHE A 1167 -35.79 -35.80 1.47
CA PHE A 1167 -36.31 -36.64 2.55
C PHE A 1167 -36.01 -36.01 3.92
N VAL A 1168 -36.91 -36.27 4.88
CA VAL A 1168 -36.85 -35.71 6.25
C VAL A 1168 -36.64 -36.80 7.30
N ASP A 1169 -37.20 -37.99 7.08
CA ASP A 1169 -37.20 -39.09 8.04
C ASP A 1169 -36.01 -40.05 7.82
N ASP A 1170 -35.29 -40.31 8.90
CA ASP A 1170 -34.12 -41.22 8.95
C ASP A 1170 -34.45 -42.62 9.40
N ALA A 1171 -35.69 -42.87 9.80
CA ALA A 1171 -36.11 -44.21 10.13
C ALA A 1171 -35.88 -45.12 8.90
N PRO A 1172 -35.26 -46.31 9.08
CA PRO A 1172 -34.81 -47.13 7.96
C PRO A 1172 -35.92 -47.46 6.94
N LEU A 1173 -37.15 -47.66 7.40
CA LEU A 1173 -38.27 -48.05 6.55
C LEU A 1173 -38.86 -46.86 5.75
N PRO A 1174 -39.15 -45.68 6.35
CA PRO A 1174 -39.47 -44.45 5.61
C PRO A 1174 -38.40 -44.04 4.59
N LEU A 1175 -37.12 -44.07 4.97
CA LEU A 1175 -36.02 -43.76 4.04
C LEU A 1175 -35.93 -44.79 2.90
N ALA A 1176 -36.08 -46.09 3.21
CA ALA A 1176 -36.13 -47.12 2.18
C ALA A 1176 -37.28 -46.89 1.19
N ASN A 1177 -38.47 -46.53 1.66
CA ASN A 1177 -39.61 -46.23 0.79
C ASN A 1177 -39.37 -44.98 -0.08
N ALA A 1178 -38.73 -43.94 0.47
CA ALA A 1178 -38.33 -42.76 -0.30
C ALA A 1178 -37.31 -43.11 -1.38
N MET A 1179 -36.32 -43.96 -1.06
CA MET A 1179 -35.33 -44.46 -2.01
C MET A 1179 -35.96 -45.33 -3.11
N GLU A 1180 -36.83 -46.28 -2.75
CA GLU A 1180 -37.59 -47.12 -3.70
C GLU A 1180 -38.41 -46.26 -4.68
N GLY A 1181 -39.11 -45.24 -4.15
CA GLY A 1181 -39.85 -44.28 -4.97
C GLY A 1181 -38.94 -43.48 -5.91
N TRP A 1182 -37.77 -43.06 -5.42
CA TRP A 1182 -36.77 -42.34 -6.20
C TRP A 1182 -36.15 -43.22 -7.29
N PHE A 1183 -35.75 -44.46 -6.98
CA PHE A 1183 -35.23 -45.44 -7.96
C PHE A 1183 -36.25 -45.76 -9.06
N ALA A 1184 -37.53 -45.88 -8.69
CA ALA A 1184 -38.61 -46.07 -9.65
C ALA A 1184 -38.78 -44.87 -10.59
N ASN A 1185 -38.54 -43.64 -10.12
CA ASN A 1185 -38.57 -42.44 -10.95
C ASN A 1185 -37.38 -42.35 -11.91
N ILE A 1186 -36.18 -42.70 -11.44
CA ILE A 1186 -34.96 -42.80 -12.26
C ILE A 1186 -35.19 -43.80 -13.40
N SER A 1187 -35.66 -45.01 -13.09
CA SER A 1187 -35.93 -46.08 -14.07
C SER A 1187 -36.99 -45.70 -15.12
N LYS A 1188 -37.88 -44.75 -14.80
CA LYS A 1188 -38.92 -44.24 -15.72
C LYS A 1188 -38.43 -43.06 -16.59
N GLY A 1189 -37.16 -42.69 -16.50
CA GLY A 1189 -36.60 -41.54 -17.21
C GLY A 1189 -37.27 -40.22 -16.78
N ARG A 1190 -37.74 -40.14 -15.52
CA ARG A 1190 -38.29 -38.92 -14.92
C ARG A 1190 -37.29 -38.35 -13.90
N PRO A 1191 -36.15 -37.79 -14.34
CA PRO A 1191 -35.34 -36.97 -13.44
C PRO A 1191 -36.20 -35.80 -12.94
N GLY A 1192 -35.91 -35.27 -11.73
CA GLY A 1192 -36.71 -34.24 -11.05
C GLY A 1192 -37.16 -33.07 -11.95
N GLN A 1193 -38.31 -32.48 -11.63
CA GLN A 1193 -38.90 -31.40 -12.44
C GLN A 1193 -38.05 -30.12 -12.44
N ARG A 1194 -37.91 -29.53 -13.64
CA ARG A 1194 -37.69 -28.11 -14.03
C ARG A 1194 -36.45 -27.37 -13.51
N GLU A 1195 -35.71 -26.84 -14.50
CA GLU A 1195 -34.56 -25.92 -14.41
C GLU A 1195 -33.36 -26.41 -13.59
N GLY A 1196 -32.17 -26.40 -14.19
CA GLY A 1196 -30.96 -26.97 -13.60
C GLY A 1196 -30.44 -26.14 -12.42
N ILE A 1197 -29.72 -26.80 -11.50
CA ILE A 1197 -28.95 -26.13 -10.44
C ILE A 1197 -28.01 -25.09 -11.09
N PRO A 1198 -27.95 -23.84 -10.59
CA PRO A 1198 -27.01 -22.83 -11.10
C PRO A 1198 -25.57 -23.30 -10.83
N ILE A 1199 -24.93 -23.86 -11.85
CA ILE A 1199 -23.54 -24.32 -11.81
C ILE A 1199 -22.63 -23.13 -12.06
N ILE A 1200 -21.90 -22.71 -11.03
CA ILE A 1200 -20.86 -21.69 -11.17
C ILE A 1200 -19.47 -22.32 -11.27
N SER A 1201 -18.58 -21.62 -11.97
CA SER A 1201 -17.16 -21.91 -12.07
C SER A 1201 -16.37 -21.34 -10.90
N TRP A 1202 -15.15 -21.84 -10.68
CA TRP A 1202 -14.19 -21.25 -9.74
C TRP A 1202 -13.84 -19.81 -10.12
N LEU A 1203 -13.83 -19.47 -11.40
CA LEU A 1203 -13.65 -18.11 -11.87
C LEU A 1203 -14.79 -17.18 -11.41
N GLU A 1204 -16.03 -17.62 -11.52
CA GLU A 1204 -17.20 -16.86 -11.06
C GLU A 1204 -17.26 -16.74 -9.53
N CYS A 1205 -16.94 -17.82 -8.81
CA CYS A 1205 -16.77 -17.82 -7.36
C CYS A 1205 -15.73 -16.78 -6.93
N SER A 1206 -14.52 -16.84 -7.50
CA SER A 1206 -13.46 -15.89 -7.18
C SER A 1206 -13.82 -14.47 -7.58
N ARG A 1207 -14.44 -14.22 -8.74
CA ARG A 1207 -14.93 -12.88 -9.12
C ARG A 1207 -15.92 -12.30 -8.12
N THR A 1208 -16.83 -13.11 -7.61
CA THR A 1208 -17.80 -12.70 -6.57
C THR A 1208 -17.06 -12.30 -5.30
N ILE A 1209 -16.14 -13.15 -4.82
CA ILE A 1209 -15.28 -12.84 -3.66
C ILE A 1209 -14.53 -11.53 -3.88
N LEU A 1210 -13.94 -11.33 -5.06
CA LEU A 1210 -13.18 -10.12 -5.37
C LEU A 1210 -14.04 -8.86 -5.38
N SER A 1211 -15.21 -8.93 -6.01
CA SER A 1211 -16.14 -7.79 -6.04
C SER A 1211 -16.63 -7.39 -4.64
N MET A 1212 -16.76 -8.36 -3.72
CA MET A 1212 -17.08 -8.09 -2.32
C MET A 1212 -15.91 -7.43 -1.56
N ILE A 1213 -14.68 -7.82 -1.86
CA ILE A 1213 -13.47 -7.21 -1.27
C ILE A 1213 -13.31 -5.76 -1.76
N GLU A 1214 -13.73 -5.47 -2.99
CA GLU A 1214 -13.67 -4.13 -3.60
C GLU A 1214 -14.83 -3.20 -3.18
N ASP A 1215 -16.05 -3.73 -3.03
CA ASP A 1215 -17.24 -2.95 -2.69
C ASP A 1215 -17.96 -3.51 -1.44
N ASP A 1216 -17.90 -2.74 -0.35
CA ASP A 1216 -18.57 -3.06 0.92
C ASP A 1216 -20.10 -3.01 0.83
N ARG A 1217 -20.66 -2.56 -0.30
CA ARG A 1217 -22.10 -2.53 -0.57
C ARG A 1217 -22.54 -3.62 -1.56
N HIS A 1218 -21.64 -4.54 -1.91
CA HIS A 1218 -21.99 -5.68 -2.75
C HIS A 1218 -23.22 -6.44 -2.20
N PRO A 1219 -24.18 -6.86 -3.04
CA PRO A 1219 -25.45 -7.47 -2.60
C PRO A 1219 -25.31 -8.79 -1.85
N ASN A 1220 -24.15 -9.43 -1.94
CA ASN A 1220 -23.85 -10.65 -1.18
C ASN A 1220 -23.35 -10.37 0.26
N TRP A 1221 -23.17 -9.11 0.64
CA TRP A 1221 -23.09 -8.74 2.05
C TRP A 1221 -24.50 -8.74 2.67
N LEU A 1222 -24.68 -9.36 3.83
CA LEU A 1222 -25.96 -9.39 4.52
C LEU A 1222 -26.36 -7.96 4.97
N GLU A 1223 -27.61 -7.56 4.68
CA GLU A 1223 -28.13 -6.24 5.06
C GLU A 1223 -28.15 -6.06 6.59
N ARG A 1224 -27.71 -4.87 7.04
CA ARG A 1224 -27.76 -4.46 8.44
C ARG A 1224 -28.96 -3.56 8.69
N ASN A 1225 -29.52 -3.62 9.90
CA ASN A 1225 -30.55 -2.66 10.29
C ASN A 1225 -29.90 -1.29 10.55
N PRO A 1226 -30.21 -0.24 9.75
CA PRO A 1226 -29.53 1.06 9.82
C PRO A 1226 -29.79 1.83 11.13
N HIS A 1227 -30.74 1.40 11.97
CA HIS A 1227 -31.09 2.09 13.21
C HIS A 1227 -30.51 1.49 14.49
N SER A 1228 -30.20 0.19 14.50
CA SER A 1228 -29.66 -0.49 15.69
C SER A 1228 -28.20 -0.90 15.54
N GLY A 1229 -27.65 -0.95 14.32
CA GLY A 1229 -26.35 -1.58 14.06
C GLY A 1229 -26.35 -3.10 14.30
N GLU A 1230 -27.50 -3.66 14.69
CA GLU A 1230 -27.71 -5.09 14.87
C GLU A 1230 -28.19 -5.71 13.55
N PHE A 1231 -27.81 -6.96 13.33
CA PHE A 1231 -28.35 -7.75 12.22
C PHE A 1231 -29.86 -7.93 12.41
N SER A 1232 -30.65 -7.60 11.39
CA SER A 1232 -32.11 -7.68 11.42
C SER A 1232 -32.57 -9.11 11.75
N ALA A 1233 -33.15 -9.32 12.93
CA ALA A 1233 -33.86 -10.56 13.27
C ALA A 1233 -35.13 -10.78 12.40
N HIS A 1234 -35.50 -9.84 11.55
CA HIS A 1234 -36.76 -9.83 10.80
C HIS A 1234 -36.69 -10.39 9.38
N THR A 1235 -35.52 -10.70 8.84
CA THR A 1235 -35.41 -11.32 7.50
C THR A 1235 -35.55 -12.86 7.56
N VAL A 1236 -35.36 -13.47 8.73
CA VAL A 1236 -35.39 -14.94 8.92
C VAL A 1236 -36.82 -15.52 8.88
N LYS A 1237 -37.88 -14.71 8.97
CA LYS A 1237 -39.28 -15.19 9.01
C LYS A 1237 -40.05 -15.07 7.69
N ALA A 1238 -39.49 -14.44 6.66
CA ALA A 1238 -40.20 -14.21 5.40
C ALA A 1238 -39.67 -15.04 4.21
N GLU A 1239 -38.48 -15.66 4.32
CA GLU A 1239 -37.85 -16.46 3.25
C GLU A 1239 -37.41 -17.88 3.68
N LEU A 1240 -37.73 -18.31 4.90
CA LEU A 1240 -37.80 -19.73 5.32
C LEU A 1240 -39.28 -20.13 5.37
#